data_AF-A0A8C4IBZ3-F1
#
_entry.id   AF-A0A8C4IBZ3-F1
#
_cell.length_a   1.000
_cell.length_b   1.000
_cell.length_c   1.000
_cell.angle_alpha   90.00
_cell.angle_beta   90.00
_cell.angle_gamma   90.00
#
_symmetry.space_group_name_H-M   'P 1'
#
loop_
_entity.id
_entity.type
_entity.pdbx_description
1 polymer ?
#
loop_
_entity_poly.entity_id
_entity_poly.type
_entity_poly.pdbx_seq_one_letter_code
_entity_poly.pdbx_strand_id
1 'polypeptide(L)'
;MCVQVLDSDRLVLQKMKKAAKAKYTSGQDHVSHLEQYINSMEKLSVNCHSNGESEVGSAFCRLADFSKDLLSPMKNLLKSMLHNINFFLDSLVKGDLREVKGDLKKPFDKAWRDYESRFKQVEKEKRELARQYGMVRSEVSGGEIAEELEKERRSFQLSMCEYLIKVNEIKTKRGVDLLQNLIKHYHSHNNFLQECVSTTQRLKQYMEELNGVLTTVKQRQEEEKKQLVSLRDQLRPVVHTEQVRDTNTDSNIYNIVQQVINVCVLRKMWQKRKCSVHNCYLTIAHATPNKPPTRLNLLTCQVKPSVEDKKCFDLISHNRTYHFLAEDEAECVAWISVLSNSKQEALNVALDGGRRGGGGGESSVEDLTRAITDDIKRMPGNNNCCDCGAPDPGWLSTNLGILTCIECSGIHREMGVHVSRIQSLSLDSLGTSDLLVSPACPSCGPDNFILSKYQDVNFVRRSHSSPSALRLGLQEATKNCDIYSLIQLYAQRTELSQPLHTHIQEKGETALHLAVLLADRTSLHILDFLAQNCSNVDVQTSAGNTALHYSCLHNKSDCVRLLLRARANTHIKNELGETALDMSRRLKHGHCEALLQQAQSNQFDHHVHVEYEWRLRHDDLYDSDDDFDDKVTMVTDSLLIYLLNSFFVRVSQPSSAITLNILCLSASPLPRPPPSAPLSPSPPVPSSSVSPPPPWGGGSPWLWSSTAGQLALPPAPHLLPRPPLRLRCHRGSKVSSDSDWCYYLLLFCIFKYYYVNQPRGTTSRRVEALYDCQADHHDELSFSEGQVLVVLGQEDSDWWHGYIEDEPERRGLFPSSFVQLLSD
;
A
#
# COMPACT_ATOMS: atom_id res chain seq x y z
N MET A 1 -36.57 29.91 -42.69
CA MET A 1 -37.15 29.32 -41.46
C MET A 1 -36.49 28.00 -41.08
N CYS A 2 -36.93 26.81 -41.56
CA CYS A 2 -36.56 25.51 -40.97
C CYS A 2 -35.05 25.29 -40.72
N VAL A 3 -34.20 25.65 -41.69
CA VAL A 3 -32.72 25.56 -41.57
C VAL A 3 -32.17 26.39 -40.40
N GLN A 4 -32.69 27.60 -40.21
CA GLN A 4 -32.23 28.53 -39.16
C GLN A 4 -32.59 28.02 -37.76
N VAL A 5 -33.76 27.39 -37.61
CA VAL A 5 -34.20 26.75 -36.36
C VAL A 5 -33.34 25.52 -36.04
N LEU A 6 -32.95 24.73 -37.04
CA LEU A 6 -32.05 23.60 -36.83
C LEU A 6 -30.65 24.04 -36.38
N ASP A 7 -30.13 25.14 -36.94
CA ASP A 7 -28.83 25.69 -36.53
C ASP A 7 -28.86 26.38 -35.15
N SER A 8 -29.95 27.06 -34.76
CA SER A 8 -30.10 27.59 -33.40
C SER A 8 -30.13 26.47 -32.36
N ASP A 9 -30.92 25.44 -32.61
CA ASP A 9 -31.17 24.37 -31.65
C ASP A 9 -29.94 23.47 -31.52
N ARG A 10 -29.17 23.29 -32.61
CA ARG A 10 -27.84 22.66 -32.58
C ARG A 10 -26.87 23.36 -31.63
N LEU A 11 -26.87 24.70 -31.55
CA LEU A 11 -26.00 25.44 -30.63
C LEU A 11 -26.43 25.23 -29.17
N VAL A 12 -27.73 25.17 -28.89
CA VAL A 12 -28.28 24.88 -27.55
C VAL A 12 -27.93 23.45 -27.13
N LEU A 13 -28.15 22.47 -27.99
CA LEU A 13 -27.82 21.06 -27.73
C LEU A 13 -26.31 20.85 -27.54
N GLN A 14 -25.45 21.57 -28.28
CA GLN A 14 -24.00 21.56 -28.04
C GLN A 14 -23.62 22.11 -26.66
N LYS A 15 -24.26 23.18 -26.19
CA LYS A 15 -24.03 23.72 -24.83
C LYS A 15 -24.51 22.74 -23.76
N MET A 16 -25.73 22.21 -23.89
CA MET A 16 -26.31 21.21 -22.99
C MET A 16 -25.40 19.99 -22.86
N LYS A 17 -24.92 19.46 -23.99
CA LYS A 17 -23.96 18.35 -24.05
C LYS A 17 -22.63 18.65 -23.35
N LYS A 18 -22.08 19.86 -23.52
CA LYS A 18 -20.84 20.25 -22.82
C LYS A 18 -21.04 20.26 -21.30
N ALA A 19 -22.17 20.80 -20.82
CA ALA A 19 -22.52 20.79 -19.40
C ALA A 19 -22.76 19.36 -18.88
N ALA A 20 -23.47 18.52 -19.63
CA ALA A 20 -23.73 17.13 -19.27
C ALA A 20 -22.44 16.28 -19.24
N LYS A 21 -21.46 16.54 -20.11
CA LYS A 21 -20.14 15.91 -20.00
C LYS A 21 -19.39 16.40 -18.77
N ALA A 22 -19.37 17.72 -18.50
CA ALA A 22 -18.68 18.28 -17.34
C ALA A 22 -19.22 17.73 -16.00
N LYS A 23 -20.55 17.72 -15.81
CA LYS A 23 -21.21 17.09 -14.66
C LYS A 23 -20.83 15.62 -14.49
N TYR A 24 -20.78 14.86 -15.58
CA TYR A 24 -20.43 13.43 -15.53
C TYR A 24 -18.96 13.21 -15.15
N THR A 25 -18.02 13.97 -15.74
CA THR A 25 -16.59 13.89 -15.39
C THR A 25 -16.38 14.25 -13.93
N SER A 26 -16.87 15.40 -13.48
CA SER A 26 -16.78 15.83 -12.07
C SER A 26 -17.40 14.83 -11.09
N GLY A 27 -18.43 14.09 -11.51
CA GLY A 27 -19.00 12.99 -10.73
C GLY A 27 -18.12 11.75 -10.64
N GLN A 28 -17.41 11.37 -11.70
CA GLN A 28 -16.41 10.31 -11.64
C GLN A 28 -15.22 10.71 -10.74
N ASP A 29 -14.79 11.97 -10.83
CA ASP A 29 -13.76 12.52 -9.94
C ASP A 29 -14.23 12.45 -8.47
N HIS A 30 -15.48 12.80 -8.18
CA HIS A 30 -16.05 12.66 -6.83
C HIS A 30 -16.16 11.21 -6.35
N VAL A 31 -16.54 10.26 -7.22
CA VAL A 31 -16.53 8.81 -6.91
C VAL A 31 -15.13 8.34 -6.53
N SER A 32 -14.09 8.71 -7.30
CA SER A 32 -12.72 8.29 -7.02
C SER A 32 -12.16 8.89 -5.73
N HIS A 33 -12.43 10.16 -5.44
CA HIS A 33 -12.05 10.77 -4.17
C HIS A 33 -12.78 10.13 -2.97
N LEU A 34 -14.04 9.72 -3.13
CA LEU A 34 -14.80 9.01 -2.08
C LEU A 34 -14.22 7.62 -1.82
N GLU A 35 -13.80 6.90 -2.86
CA GLU A 35 -13.09 5.60 -2.73
C GLU A 35 -11.76 5.77 -1.99
N GLN A 36 -10.95 6.77 -2.34
CA GLN A 36 -9.69 7.05 -1.63
C GLN A 36 -9.93 7.40 -0.13
N TYR A 37 -11.02 8.12 0.17
CA TYR A 37 -11.42 8.45 1.54
C TYR A 37 -11.88 7.21 2.33
N ILE A 38 -12.68 6.33 1.72
CA ILE A 38 -13.08 5.02 2.28
C ILE A 38 -11.85 4.19 2.64
N ASN A 39 -10.96 3.97 1.67
CA ASN A 39 -9.74 3.17 1.85
C ASN A 39 -8.81 3.75 2.94
N SER A 40 -8.86 5.07 3.16
CA SER A 40 -8.10 5.74 4.23
C SER A 40 -8.69 5.51 5.62
N MET A 41 -10.02 5.51 5.76
CA MET A 41 -10.71 5.15 7.00
C MET A 41 -10.54 3.67 7.35
N GLU A 42 -10.52 2.77 6.35
CA GLU A 42 -10.25 1.34 6.57
C GLU A 42 -8.81 1.10 7.07
N LYS A 43 -7.82 1.81 6.51
CA LYS A 43 -6.44 1.76 7.01
C LYS A 43 -6.30 2.33 8.44
N LEU A 44 -7.05 3.39 8.77
CA LEU A 44 -7.14 3.87 10.16
C LEU A 44 -7.80 2.83 11.08
N SER A 45 -8.87 2.15 10.64
CA SER A 45 -9.52 1.06 11.38
C SER A 45 -8.52 -0.04 11.71
N VAL A 46 -7.78 -0.57 10.73
CA VAL A 46 -6.77 -1.62 10.95
C VAL A 46 -5.71 -1.17 11.95
N ASN A 47 -5.15 0.04 11.77
CA ASN A 47 -4.14 0.58 12.69
C ASN A 47 -4.65 0.71 14.14
N CYS A 48 -5.90 1.15 14.34
CA CYS A 48 -6.51 1.23 15.67
C CYS A 48 -6.64 -0.16 16.32
N HIS A 49 -7.09 -1.18 15.57
CA HIS A 49 -7.14 -2.55 16.07
C HIS A 49 -5.76 -3.10 16.43
N SER A 50 -4.72 -2.84 15.62
CA SER A 50 -3.33 -3.23 15.93
C SER A 50 -2.77 -2.56 17.19
N ASN A 51 -3.24 -1.35 17.51
CA ASN A 51 -2.89 -0.62 18.74
C ASN A 51 -3.75 -1.02 19.96
N GLY A 52 -4.72 -1.93 19.80
CA GLY A 52 -5.66 -2.33 20.86
C GLY A 52 -6.89 -1.43 21.01
N GLU A 53 -7.02 -0.36 20.23
CA GLU A 53 -8.14 0.59 20.24
C GLU A 53 -9.35 0.06 19.45
N SER A 54 -9.78 -1.16 19.75
CA SER A 54 -10.81 -1.91 18.99
C SER A 54 -12.15 -1.16 18.83
N GLU A 55 -12.55 -0.39 19.85
CA GLU A 55 -13.77 0.44 19.82
C GLU A 55 -13.68 1.58 18.78
N VAL A 56 -12.50 2.21 18.68
CA VAL A 56 -12.22 3.29 17.73
C VAL A 56 -12.03 2.74 16.32
N GLY A 57 -11.33 1.60 16.18
CA GLY A 57 -11.18 0.90 14.91
C GLY A 57 -12.52 0.48 14.33
N SER A 58 -13.37 -0.13 15.16
CA SER A 58 -14.75 -0.51 14.79
C SER A 58 -15.59 0.69 14.31
N ALA A 59 -15.39 1.87 14.89
CA ALA A 59 -16.07 3.10 14.47
C ALA A 59 -15.62 3.57 13.08
N PHE A 60 -14.30 3.63 12.82
CA PHE A 60 -13.79 3.94 11.49
C PHE A 60 -14.25 2.94 10.42
N CYS A 61 -14.30 1.65 10.77
CA CYS A 61 -14.81 0.60 9.89
C CYS A 61 -16.27 0.87 9.47
N ARG A 62 -17.17 1.06 10.45
CA ARG A 62 -18.59 1.34 10.19
C ARG A 62 -18.80 2.63 9.38
N LEU A 63 -18.03 3.69 9.65
CA LEU A 63 -18.09 4.94 8.88
C LEU A 63 -17.60 4.78 7.43
N ALA A 64 -16.65 3.88 7.19
CA ALA A 64 -16.26 3.48 5.85
C ALA A 64 -17.38 2.72 5.13
N ASP A 65 -18.05 1.78 5.79
CA ASP A 65 -19.18 1.04 5.22
C ASP A 65 -20.38 1.93 4.89
N PHE A 66 -20.75 2.86 5.78
CA PHE A 66 -21.75 3.90 5.50
C PHE A 66 -21.38 4.78 4.30
N SER A 67 -20.08 4.93 4.01
CA SER A 67 -19.60 5.68 2.84
C SER A 67 -19.63 4.83 1.57
N LYS A 68 -19.38 3.51 1.66
CA LYS A 68 -19.58 2.55 0.56
C LYS A 68 -21.06 2.45 0.15
N ASP A 69 -21.98 2.47 1.12
CA ASP A 69 -23.44 2.47 0.89
C ASP A 69 -23.88 3.63 -0.03
N LEU A 70 -23.22 4.80 0.04
CA LEU A 70 -23.52 5.96 -0.81
C LEU A 70 -22.86 5.88 -2.20
N LEU A 71 -21.80 5.08 -2.34
CA LEU A 71 -21.00 4.97 -3.57
C LEU A 71 -21.75 4.25 -4.70
N SER A 72 -22.47 3.18 -4.40
CA SER A 72 -23.25 2.40 -5.39
C SER A 72 -24.40 3.23 -6.00
N PRO A 73 -25.26 3.92 -5.21
CA PRO A 73 -26.24 4.87 -5.72
C PRO A 73 -25.62 5.92 -6.65
N MET A 74 -24.48 6.51 -6.25
CA MET A 74 -23.82 7.56 -7.03
C MET A 74 -23.28 7.03 -8.37
N LYS A 75 -22.63 5.86 -8.37
CA LYS A 75 -22.20 5.17 -9.60
C LYS A 75 -23.38 4.87 -10.53
N ASN A 76 -24.54 4.49 -9.99
CA ASN A 76 -25.74 4.20 -10.79
C ASN A 76 -26.37 5.48 -11.39
N LEU A 77 -26.39 6.57 -10.65
CA LEU A 77 -26.79 7.89 -11.18
C LEU A 77 -25.88 8.34 -12.33
N LEU A 78 -24.56 8.15 -12.22
CA LEU A 78 -23.59 8.51 -13.26
C LEU A 78 -23.71 7.61 -14.50
N LYS A 79 -23.98 6.31 -14.35
CA LYS A 79 -24.34 5.42 -15.48
C LYS A 79 -25.59 5.93 -16.21
N SER A 80 -26.64 6.29 -15.47
CA SER A 80 -27.87 6.86 -16.05
C SER A 80 -27.58 8.15 -16.81
N MET A 81 -26.74 9.03 -16.26
CA MET A 81 -26.32 10.26 -16.93
C MET A 81 -25.48 10.01 -18.20
N LEU A 82 -24.60 9.00 -18.18
CA LEU A 82 -23.80 8.62 -19.33
C LEU A 82 -24.67 8.09 -20.49
N HIS A 83 -25.53 7.11 -20.21
CA HIS A 83 -26.30 6.41 -21.25
C HIS A 83 -27.53 7.20 -21.71
N ASN A 84 -28.34 7.76 -20.79
CA ASN A 84 -29.57 8.47 -21.17
C ASN A 84 -29.28 9.87 -21.73
N ILE A 85 -28.29 10.59 -21.20
CA ILE A 85 -28.06 12.01 -21.56
C ILE A 85 -26.83 12.15 -22.48
N ASN A 86 -25.64 11.75 -22.02
CA ASN A 86 -24.41 12.04 -22.78
C ASN A 86 -24.35 11.28 -24.11
N PHE A 87 -24.61 9.97 -24.13
CA PHE A 87 -24.62 9.17 -25.38
C PHE A 87 -25.71 9.64 -26.35
N PHE A 88 -26.93 9.93 -25.86
CA PHE A 88 -28.02 10.45 -26.69
C PHE A 88 -27.67 11.80 -27.32
N LEU A 89 -27.16 12.75 -26.54
CA LEU A 89 -26.69 14.05 -27.04
C LEU A 89 -25.45 13.91 -27.93
N ASP A 90 -24.60 12.91 -27.73
CA ASP A 90 -23.50 12.62 -28.65
C ASP A 90 -24.01 12.18 -30.02
N SER A 91 -24.94 11.22 -30.06
CA SER A 91 -25.59 10.72 -31.27
C SER A 91 -26.32 11.84 -32.03
N LEU A 92 -27.23 12.55 -31.37
CA LEU A 92 -28.05 13.62 -31.98
C LEU A 92 -27.18 14.77 -32.56
N VAL A 93 -26.09 15.13 -31.88
CA VAL A 93 -25.26 16.30 -32.24
C VAL A 93 -24.11 15.97 -33.21
N LYS A 94 -23.49 14.78 -33.13
CA LYS A 94 -22.41 14.36 -34.04
C LYS A 94 -22.90 13.55 -35.25
N GLY A 95 -24.00 12.82 -35.10
CA GLY A 95 -24.69 12.08 -36.16
C GLY A 95 -25.71 12.96 -36.87
N ASP A 96 -26.99 12.86 -36.47
CA ASP A 96 -28.12 13.42 -37.23
C ASP A 96 -27.97 14.92 -37.59
N LEU A 97 -27.62 15.78 -36.62
CA LEU A 97 -27.44 17.22 -36.87
C LEU A 97 -26.18 17.58 -37.67
N ARG A 98 -25.28 16.62 -37.92
CA ARG A 98 -24.15 16.74 -38.85
C ARG A 98 -24.57 16.30 -40.25
N GLU A 99 -25.19 15.13 -40.36
CA GLU A 99 -25.73 14.51 -41.57
C GLU A 99 -26.66 15.46 -42.34
N VAL A 100 -27.66 16.05 -41.67
CA VAL A 100 -28.60 16.99 -42.30
C VAL A 100 -27.91 18.24 -42.86
N LYS A 101 -26.83 18.72 -42.23
CA LYS A 101 -26.10 19.92 -42.66
C LYS A 101 -25.01 19.63 -43.70
N GLY A 102 -24.41 18.46 -43.67
CA GLY A 102 -23.32 18.06 -44.56
C GLY A 102 -23.78 17.35 -45.83
N ASP A 103 -24.71 16.40 -45.68
CA ASP A 103 -24.85 15.28 -46.60
C ASP A 103 -26.22 15.26 -47.30
N LEU A 104 -27.29 15.70 -46.64
CA LEU A 104 -28.62 15.88 -47.25
C LEU A 104 -28.86 17.30 -47.78
N LYS A 105 -28.34 18.34 -47.11
CA LYS A 105 -28.49 19.73 -47.58
C LYS A 105 -27.78 19.99 -48.91
N LYS A 106 -26.65 19.33 -49.20
CA LYS A 106 -25.91 19.53 -50.46
C LYS A 106 -26.68 18.99 -51.69
N PRO A 107 -27.19 17.75 -51.72
CA PRO A 107 -28.10 17.28 -52.77
C PRO A 107 -29.32 18.18 -52.95
N PHE A 108 -29.98 18.56 -51.85
CA PHE A 108 -31.14 19.47 -51.89
C PHE A 108 -30.81 20.82 -52.54
N ASP A 109 -29.79 21.53 -52.04
CA ASP A 109 -29.35 22.82 -52.60
C ASP A 109 -28.85 22.67 -54.04
N LYS A 110 -28.33 21.50 -54.44
CA LYS A 110 -27.94 21.23 -55.83
C LYS A 110 -29.16 21.03 -56.72
N ALA A 111 -30.06 20.11 -56.39
CA ALA A 111 -31.24 19.79 -57.18
C ALA A 111 -32.16 21.02 -57.37
N TRP A 112 -32.25 21.90 -56.37
CA TRP A 112 -32.90 23.21 -56.53
C TRP A 112 -32.26 24.06 -57.64
N ARG A 113 -30.92 24.22 -57.63
CA ARG A 113 -30.20 25.03 -58.63
C ARG A 113 -30.21 24.39 -60.01
N ASP A 114 -30.09 23.07 -60.09
CA ASP A 114 -30.19 22.31 -61.34
C ASP A 114 -31.59 22.55 -61.96
N TYR A 115 -32.66 22.45 -61.18
CA TYR A 115 -34.04 22.78 -61.60
C TYR A 115 -34.22 24.26 -62.00
N GLU A 116 -33.76 25.20 -61.17
CA GLU A 116 -33.88 26.65 -61.44
C GLU A 116 -33.11 27.08 -62.70
N SER A 117 -31.94 26.49 -62.94
CA SER A 117 -31.14 26.72 -64.14
C SER A 117 -31.80 26.14 -65.39
N ARG A 118 -32.37 24.93 -65.30
CA ARG A 118 -33.11 24.31 -66.41
C ARG A 118 -34.38 25.06 -66.74
N PHE A 119 -35.13 25.53 -65.74
CA PHE A 119 -36.33 26.35 -65.97
C PHE A 119 -36.00 27.56 -66.84
N LYS A 120 -34.98 28.33 -66.47
CA LYS A 120 -34.54 29.53 -67.22
C LYS A 120 -33.99 29.18 -68.61
N GLN A 121 -33.37 28.01 -68.77
CA GLN A 121 -32.91 27.52 -70.07
C GLN A 121 -34.09 27.23 -71.00
N VAL A 122 -35.02 26.36 -70.58
CA VAL A 122 -36.20 25.97 -71.39
C VAL A 122 -37.09 27.18 -71.69
N GLU A 123 -37.31 28.06 -70.72
CA GLU A 123 -38.08 29.31 -70.90
C GLU A 123 -37.43 30.25 -71.94
N LYS A 124 -36.09 30.29 -72.01
CA LYS A 124 -35.36 31.03 -73.04
C LYS A 124 -35.47 30.36 -74.41
N GLU A 125 -35.19 29.05 -74.48
CA GLU A 125 -35.17 28.28 -75.73
C GLU A 125 -36.53 28.29 -76.44
N LYS A 126 -37.63 28.06 -75.71
CA LYS A 126 -38.99 28.14 -76.28
C LYS A 126 -39.35 29.57 -76.73
N ARG A 127 -38.92 30.60 -76.00
CA ARG A 127 -39.11 32.01 -76.36
C ARG A 127 -38.30 32.42 -77.59
N GLU A 128 -37.14 31.80 -77.82
CA GLU A 128 -36.34 32.00 -79.04
C GLU A 128 -36.93 31.23 -80.23
N LEU A 129 -37.45 30.01 -80.01
CA LEU A 129 -38.20 29.25 -81.02
C LEU A 129 -39.44 30.01 -81.53
N ALA A 130 -40.25 30.56 -80.61
CA ALA A 130 -41.46 31.31 -80.97
C ALA A 130 -41.16 32.53 -81.88
N ARG A 131 -40.01 33.19 -81.67
CA ARG A 131 -39.52 34.27 -82.54
C ARG A 131 -39.10 33.77 -83.92
N GLN A 132 -38.43 32.62 -83.99
CA GLN A 132 -37.95 32.04 -85.26
C GLN A 132 -39.11 31.61 -86.18
N TYR A 133 -40.21 31.11 -85.62
CA TYR A 133 -41.42 30.75 -86.38
C TYR A 133 -42.36 31.94 -86.69
N GLY A 134 -41.95 33.18 -86.40
CA GLY A 134 -42.72 34.39 -86.73
C GLY A 134 -44.04 34.55 -85.96
N MET A 135 -44.26 33.76 -84.90
CA MET A 135 -45.52 33.76 -84.16
C MET A 135 -45.52 34.87 -83.11
N VAL A 136 -46.43 35.85 -83.25
CA VAL A 136 -46.70 36.86 -82.21
C VAL A 136 -47.59 36.27 -81.09
N ARG A 137 -47.18 35.14 -80.53
CA ARG A 137 -47.70 34.62 -79.25
C ARG A 137 -46.67 34.91 -78.17
N SER A 138 -47.02 35.81 -77.25
CA SER A 138 -46.16 36.18 -76.13
C SER A 138 -46.11 35.12 -75.01
N GLU A 139 -46.90 34.06 -75.14
CA GLU A 139 -47.11 33.01 -74.13
C GLU A 139 -46.64 31.67 -74.70
N VAL A 140 -45.64 31.08 -74.05
CA VAL A 140 -45.24 29.68 -74.26
C VAL A 140 -46.19 28.80 -73.43
N SER A 141 -46.59 27.64 -73.97
CA SER A 141 -47.42 26.69 -73.24
C SER A 141 -46.72 26.21 -71.97
N GLY A 142 -47.32 26.48 -70.81
CA GLY A 142 -46.82 26.00 -69.52
C GLY A 142 -46.78 24.47 -69.40
N GLY A 143 -47.56 23.75 -70.21
CA GLY A 143 -47.52 22.29 -70.29
C GLY A 143 -46.24 21.76 -70.94
N GLU A 144 -45.81 22.36 -72.05
CA GLU A 144 -44.58 21.97 -72.76
C GLU A 144 -43.33 22.21 -71.90
N ILE A 145 -43.28 23.34 -71.18
CA ILE A 145 -42.21 23.63 -70.21
C ILE A 145 -42.26 22.64 -69.03
N ALA A 146 -43.45 22.21 -68.60
CA ALA A 146 -43.57 21.27 -67.48
C ALA A 146 -43.09 19.85 -67.84
N GLU A 147 -43.43 19.35 -69.03
CA GLU A 147 -43.01 18.03 -69.53
C GLU A 147 -41.49 17.94 -69.69
N GLU A 148 -40.86 18.96 -70.28
CA GLU A 148 -39.41 19.00 -70.50
C GLU A 148 -38.59 19.22 -69.20
N LEU A 149 -39.23 19.70 -68.13
CA LEU A 149 -38.65 19.83 -66.78
C LEU A 149 -38.98 18.65 -65.85
N GLU A 150 -39.74 17.65 -66.28
CA GLU A 150 -40.31 16.63 -65.38
C GLU A 150 -39.24 15.81 -64.64
N LYS A 151 -38.09 15.56 -65.27
CA LYS A 151 -36.95 14.86 -64.66
C LYS A 151 -36.32 15.66 -63.52
N GLU A 152 -35.88 16.88 -63.79
CA GLU A 152 -35.29 17.78 -62.80
C GLU A 152 -36.31 18.14 -61.69
N ARG A 153 -37.60 18.28 -62.03
CA ARG A 153 -38.71 18.44 -61.07
C ARG A 153 -38.79 17.26 -60.10
N ARG A 154 -38.83 16.02 -60.61
CA ARG A 154 -38.85 14.80 -59.78
C ARG A 154 -37.59 14.66 -58.93
N SER A 155 -36.41 14.99 -59.47
CA SER A 155 -35.15 14.96 -58.72
C SER A 155 -35.13 15.97 -57.56
N PHE A 156 -35.67 17.17 -57.77
CA PHE A 156 -35.81 18.17 -56.70
C PHE A 156 -36.85 17.74 -55.66
N GLN A 157 -37.99 17.19 -56.09
CA GLN A 157 -39.02 16.66 -55.19
C GLN A 157 -38.50 15.51 -54.32
N LEU A 158 -37.71 14.59 -54.88
CA LEU A 158 -37.10 13.49 -54.13
C LEU A 158 -36.19 14.02 -53.01
N SER A 159 -35.20 14.86 -53.34
CA SER A 159 -34.29 15.40 -52.32
C SER A 159 -34.95 16.39 -51.35
N MET A 160 -36.07 17.02 -51.73
CA MET A 160 -36.92 17.75 -50.79
C MET A 160 -37.58 16.78 -49.79
N CYS A 161 -38.16 15.67 -50.24
CA CYS A 161 -38.78 14.67 -49.38
C CYS A 161 -37.76 14.03 -48.43
N GLU A 162 -36.60 13.59 -48.92
CA GLU A 162 -35.51 13.02 -48.11
C GLU A 162 -35.07 14.00 -47.01
N TYR A 163 -34.86 15.27 -47.37
CA TYR A 163 -34.49 16.33 -46.44
C TYR A 163 -35.58 16.59 -45.39
N LEU A 164 -36.85 16.70 -45.80
CA LEU A 164 -37.97 16.97 -44.89
C LEU A 164 -38.25 15.80 -43.93
N ILE A 165 -38.12 14.55 -44.38
CA ILE A 165 -38.23 13.35 -43.54
C ILE A 165 -37.18 13.39 -42.44
N LYS A 166 -35.90 13.55 -42.79
CA LYS A 166 -34.81 13.60 -41.80
C LYS A 166 -34.92 14.80 -40.85
N VAL A 167 -35.38 15.95 -41.34
CA VAL A 167 -35.69 17.11 -40.47
C VAL A 167 -36.81 16.81 -39.48
N ASN A 168 -37.82 16.03 -39.86
CA ASN A 168 -38.89 15.61 -38.97
C ASN A 168 -38.43 14.53 -37.96
N GLU A 169 -37.59 13.58 -38.37
CA GLU A 169 -36.92 12.64 -37.44
C GLU A 169 -36.12 13.40 -36.35
N ILE A 170 -35.30 14.37 -36.76
CA ILE A 170 -34.54 15.22 -35.83
C ILE A 170 -35.48 16.01 -34.91
N LYS A 171 -36.62 16.50 -35.43
CA LYS A 171 -37.64 17.20 -34.63
C LYS A 171 -38.25 16.29 -33.55
N THR A 172 -38.48 15.02 -33.85
CA THR A 172 -38.91 14.01 -32.85
C THR A 172 -37.80 13.75 -31.84
N LYS A 173 -36.59 13.38 -32.30
CA LYS A 173 -35.44 13.06 -31.43
C LYS A 173 -35.10 14.17 -30.44
N ARG A 174 -34.99 15.42 -30.93
CA ARG A 174 -34.64 16.58 -30.09
C ARG A 174 -35.74 17.03 -29.14
N GLY A 175 -36.98 16.55 -29.32
CA GLY A 175 -38.14 16.91 -28.54
C GLY A 175 -38.59 15.77 -27.63
N VAL A 176 -39.27 14.78 -28.20
CA VAL A 176 -39.90 13.67 -27.48
C VAL A 176 -38.85 12.76 -26.86
N ASP A 177 -37.89 12.26 -27.66
CA ASP A 177 -36.92 11.27 -27.17
C ASP A 177 -35.95 11.88 -26.16
N LEU A 178 -35.54 13.14 -26.37
CA LEU A 178 -34.74 13.90 -25.41
C LEU A 178 -35.48 14.08 -24.08
N LEU A 179 -36.76 14.45 -24.12
CA LEU A 179 -37.58 14.59 -22.91
C LEU A 179 -37.78 13.24 -22.21
N GLN A 180 -38.02 12.17 -22.96
CA GLN A 180 -38.18 10.82 -22.41
C GLN A 180 -36.91 10.31 -21.73
N ASN A 181 -35.73 10.65 -22.26
CA ASN A 181 -34.45 10.31 -21.65
C ASN A 181 -34.08 11.23 -20.47
N LEU A 182 -34.52 12.50 -20.48
CA LEU A 182 -34.48 13.37 -19.30
C LEU A 182 -35.35 12.82 -18.16
N ILE A 183 -36.57 12.35 -18.46
CA ILE A 183 -37.46 11.72 -17.46
C ILE A 183 -36.78 10.49 -16.82
N LYS A 184 -36.15 9.61 -17.62
CA LYS A 184 -35.36 8.47 -17.09
C LYS A 184 -34.23 8.94 -16.16
N HIS A 185 -33.48 9.96 -16.55
CA HIS A 185 -32.38 10.50 -15.74
C HIS A 185 -32.87 11.15 -14.43
N TYR A 186 -33.99 11.89 -14.47
CA TYR A 186 -34.60 12.46 -13.27
C TYR A 186 -35.19 11.39 -12.34
N HIS A 187 -35.74 10.30 -12.88
CA HIS A 187 -36.13 9.14 -12.05
C HIS A 187 -34.92 8.51 -11.35
N SER A 188 -33.78 8.33 -12.04
CA SER A 188 -32.53 7.89 -11.40
C SER A 188 -32.03 8.87 -10.33
N HIS A 189 -32.21 10.18 -10.52
CA HIS A 189 -31.88 11.21 -9.53
C HIS A 189 -32.76 11.08 -8.28
N ASN A 190 -34.06 10.79 -8.43
CA ASN A 190 -34.97 10.61 -7.30
C ASN A 190 -34.64 9.35 -6.49
N ASN A 191 -34.36 8.23 -7.17
CA ASN A 191 -34.01 6.96 -6.50
C ASN A 191 -32.69 7.12 -5.71
N PHE A 192 -31.66 7.74 -6.33
CA PHE A 192 -30.42 8.12 -5.66
C PHE A 192 -30.66 8.93 -4.38
N LEU A 193 -31.52 9.95 -4.43
CA LEU A 193 -31.84 10.77 -3.25
C LEU A 193 -32.57 9.97 -2.16
N GLN A 194 -33.47 9.06 -2.52
CA GLN A 194 -34.16 8.17 -1.57
C GLN A 194 -33.19 7.20 -0.88
N GLU A 195 -32.30 6.56 -1.65
CA GLU A 195 -31.23 5.70 -1.14
C GLU A 195 -30.31 6.47 -0.18
N CYS A 196 -29.85 7.67 -0.57
CA CYS A 196 -29.01 8.52 0.29
C CYS A 196 -29.72 8.96 1.58
N VAL A 197 -31.02 9.27 1.54
CA VAL A 197 -31.80 9.65 2.75
C VAL A 197 -31.90 8.47 3.71
N SER A 198 -32.19 7.26 3.21
CA SER A 198 -32.26 6.04 4.02
C SER A 198 -30.94 5.74 4.74
N THR A 199 -29.81 5.73 3.99
CA THR A 199 -28.47 5.54 4.58
C THR A 199 -28.13 6.63 5.60
N THR A 200 -28.51 7.90 5.33
CA THR A 200 -28.30 9.02 6.26
C THR A 200 -29.11 8.90 7.56
N GLN A 201 -30.32 8.30 7.51
CA GLN A 201 -31.12 8.04 8.70
C GLN A 201 -30.46 6.98 9.60
N ARG A 202 -30.00 5.86 9.01
CA ARG A 202 -29.24 4.82 9.73
C ARG A 202 -27.94 5.36 10.32
N LEU A 203 -27.24 6.23 9.59
CA LEU A 203 -26.04 6.92 10.10
C LEU A 203 -26.34 7.87 11.27
N LYS A 204 -27.47 8.59 11.27
CA LYS A 204 -27.86 9.48 12.40
C LYS A 204 -27.95 8.69 13.71
N GLN A 205 -28.69 7.58 13.71
CA GLN A 205 -28.84 6.73 14.89
C GLN A 205 -27.47 6.23 15.38
N TYR A 206 -26.61 5.75 14.47
CA TYR A 206 -25.28 5.28 14.85
C TYR A 206 -24.36 6.39 15.39
N MET A 207 -24.46 7.64 14.91
CA MET A 207 -23.70 8.76 15.47
C MET A 207 -24.10 9.08 16.91
N GLU A 208 -25.38 8.92 17.27
CA GLU A 208 -25.87 9.14 18.63
C GLU A 208 -25.31 8.07 19.60
N GLU A 209 -25.28 6.81 19.19
CA GLU A 209 -24.60 5.71 19.90
C GLU A 209 -23.09 5.94 20.02
N LEU A 210 -22.42 6.28 18.91
CA LEU A 210 -20.97 6.45 18.82
C LEU A 210 -20.44 7.59 19.71
N ASN A 211 -21.18 8.70 19.84
CA ASN A 211 -20.80 9.79 20.73
C ASN A 211 -20.70 9.35 22.20
N GLY A 212 -21.56 8.42 22.63
CA GLY A 212 -21.47 7.80 23.96
C GLY A 212 -20.18 6.99 24.11
N VAL A 213 -19.90 6.08 23.17
CA VAL A 213 -18.69 5.24 23.17
C VAL A 213 -17.42 6.10 23.18
N LEU A 214 -17.31 7.10 22.29
CA LEU A 214 -16.14 7.98 22.22
C LEU A 214 -15.92 8.79 23.50
N THR A 215 -16.98 9.16 24.21
CA THR A 215 -16.88 9.85 25.50
C THR A 215 -16.27 8.94 26.56
N THR A 216 -16.71 7.68 26.64
CA THR A 216 -16.17 6.66 27.55
C THR A 216 -14.70 6.32 27.23
N VAL A 217 -14.36 6.11 25.95
CA VAL A 217 -12.97 5.86 25.51
C VAL A 217 -12.05 7.01 25.93
N LYS A 218 -12.48 8.25 25.68
CA LYS A 218 -11.72 9.46 26.02
C LYS A 218 -11.56 9.66 27.53
N GLN A 219 -12.58 9.31 28.33
CA GLN A 219 -12.47 9.35 29.79
C GLN A 219 -11.42 8.35 30.28
N ARG A 220 -11.46 7.10 29.81
CA ARG A 220 -10.48 6.04 30.15
C ARG A 220 -9.05 6.48 29.83
N GLN A 221 -8.80 7.01 28.63
CA GLN A 221 -7.49 7.54 28.24
C GLN A 221 -7.00 8.71 29.13
N GLU A 222 -7.90 9.61 29.55
CA GLU A 222 -7.54 10.70 30.46
C GLU A 222 -7.29 10.21 31.90
N GLU A 223 -7.92 9.11 32.32
CA GLU A 223 -7.66 8.45 33.61
C GLU A 223 -6.32 7.70 33.62
N GLU A 224 -6.01 6.93 32.58
CA GLU A 224 -4.69 6.31 32.35
C GLU A 224 -3.59 7.38 32.34
N LYS A 225 -3.81 8.48 31.62
CA LYS A 225 -2.91 9.65 31.59
C LYS A 225 -2.69 10.26 32.98
N LYS A 226 -3.72 10.37 33.83
CA LYS A 226 -3.57 10.83 35.23
C LYS A 226 -2.75 9.84 36.06
N GLN A 227 -2.96 8.53 35.89
CA GLN A 227 -2.18 7.50 36.58
C GLN A 227 -0.70 7.57 36.19
N LEU A 228 -0.40 7.69 34.89
CA LEU A 228 0.98 7.85 34.38
C LEU A 228 1.64 9.16 34.84
N VAL A 229 0.89 10.26 34.93
CA VAL A 229 1.35 11.53 35.51
C VAL A 229 1.72 11.36 36.99
N SER A 230 0.86 10.70 37.77
CA SER A 230 1.12 10.41 39.19
C SER A 230 2.35 9.51 39.37
N LEU A 231 2.44 8.43 38.61
CA LEU A 231 3.58 7.50 38.66
C LEU A 231 4.90 8.18 38.28
N ARG A 232 4.90 9.02 37.22
CA ARG A 232 6.06 9.85 36.84
C ARG A 232 6.52 10.74 37.99
N ASP A 233 5.59 11.40 38.67
CA ASP A 233 5.92 12.35 39.73
C ASP A 233 6.33 11.66 41.05
N GLN A 234 5.91 10.40 41.27
CA GLN A 234 6.43 9.52 42.33
C GLN A 234 7.85 8.99 42.01
N LEU A 235 8.12 8.58 40.77
CA LEU A 235 9.43 8.05 40.36
C LEU A 235 10.51 9.14 40.25
N ARG A 236 10.14 10.35 39.82
CA ARG A 236 11.07 11.49 39.63
C ARG A 236 11.99 11.73 40.84
N PRO A 237 11.52 11.90 42.09
CA PRO A 237 12.41 12.12 43.23
C PRO A 237 13.30 10.93 43.59
N VAL A 238 12.87 9.68 43.34
CA VAL A 238 13.67 8.48 43.63
C VAL A 238 14.92 8.45 42.75
N VAL A 239 14.76 8.64 41.43
CA VAL A 239 15.87 8.64 40.46
C VAL A 239 16.86 9.79 40.71
N HIS A 240 16.40 10.93 41.24
CA HIS A 240 17.30 12.03 41.64
C HIS A 240 18.01 11.77 42.98
N THR A 241 17.55 10.79 43.77
CA THR A 241 18.17 10.40 45.05
C THR A 241 19.25 9.33 44.85
N GLU A 242 19.07 8.41 43.90
CA GLU A 242 20.07 7.38 43.55
C GLU A 242 21.40 7.99 43.04
N GLN A 243 21.34 9.14 42.35
CA GLN A 243 22.55 9.87 41.92
C GLN A 243 23.37 10.50 43.06
N VAL A 244 22.92 10.37 44.33
CA VAL A 244 23.54 11.02 45.51
C VAL A 244 23.70 10.04 46.69
N ARG A 245 23.37 8.75 46.53
CA ARG A 245 23.45 7.74 47.61
C ARG A 245 24.29 6.53 47.24
N ASP A 246 25.57 6.63 47.58
CA ASP A 246 26.36 5.44 47.92
C ASP A 246 25.73 4.68 49.10
N THR A 247 26.10 3.41 49.22
CA THR A 247 25.82 2.44 50.30
C THR A 247 24.46 1.72 50.33
N ASN A 248 24.56 0.41 50.03
CA ASN A 248 23.87 -0.73 50.64
C ASN A 248 22.33 -0.74 50.76
N THR A 249 21.67 -1.55 49.93
CA THR A 249 20.59 -2.45 50.39
C THR A 249 20.51 -3.70 49.50
N ASP A 250 20.41 -4.89 50.10
CA ASP A 250 20.31 -6.16 49.37
C ASP A 250 18.98 -6.31 48.61
N SER A 251 19.04 -6.63 47.32
CA SER A 251 17.94 -7.31 46.60
C SER A 251 18.44 -8.04 45.35
N ASN A 252 18.03 -9.31 45.17
CA ASN A 252 18.59 -10.23 44.16
C ASN A 252 18.02 -10.01 42.74
N ILE A 253 18.10 -8.79 42.19
CA ILE A 253 17.73 -8.51 40.78
C ILE A 253 18.78 -7.60 40.12
N TYR A 254 19.93 -8.17 39.74
CA TYR A 254 21.02 -7.47 39.05
C TYR A 254 20.66 -7.15 37.58
N ASN A 255 19.87 -6.08 37.36
CA ASN A 255 19.62 -5.49 36.04
C ASN A 255 20.73 -4.49 35.68
N ILE A 256 21.78 -4.95 34.99
CA ILE A 256 22.88 -4.08 34.55
C ILE A 256 22.90 -3.93 33.01
N VAL A 257 23.26 -2.73 32.57
CA VAL A 257 23.44 -2.34 31.18
C VAL A 257 24.81 -1.68 31.10
N GLN A 258 25.73 -2.16 30.24
CA GLN A 258 27.19 -1.85 30.11
C GLN A 258 28.07 -3.07 30.51
N GLN A 259 29.20 -3.41 29.87
CA GLN A 259 29.75 -3.10 28.52
C GLN A 259 30.50 -4.33 27.97
N VAL A 260 30.40 -4.68 26.66
CA VAL A 260 31.07 -5.88 26.08
C VAL A 260 31.69 -5.65 24.67
N ILE A 261 32.81 -6.32 24.37
CA ILE A 261 33.68 -6.05 23.21
C ILE A 261 33.34 -6.75 21.89
N ASN A 262 33.06 -5.90 20.89
CA ASN A 262 33.64 -5.74 19.54
C ASN A 262 33.97 -6.93 18.59
N VAL A 263 33.94 -6.62 17.29
CA VAL A 263 34.55 -7.36 16.16
C VAL A 263 35.49 -6.39 15.43
N CYS A 264 36.56 -6.88 14.80
CA CYS A 264 37.65 -6.12 14.15
C CYS A 264 38.66 -5.43 15.10
N VAL A 265 39.93 -5.39 14.67
CA VAL A 265 41.11 -5.26 15.56
C VAL A 265 41.60 -3.80 15.72
N LEU A 266 41.27 -2.88 14.81
CA LEU A 266 41.98 -1.59 14.69
C LEU A 266 41.44 -0.42 15.54
N ARG A 267 40.31 -0.57 16.25
CA ARG A 267 39.94 0.29 17.39
C ARG A 267 39.17 -0.53 18.43
N LYS A 268 39.73 -0.72 19.62
CA LYS A 268 38.97 -1.22 20.79
C LYS A 268 37.96 -0.13 21.20
N MET A 269 36.67 -0.38 20.98
CA MET A 269 35.59 0.51 21.41
C MET A 269 34.57 -0.27 22.24
N TRP A 270 34.35 0.16 23.47
CA TRP A 270 33.42 -0.45 24.42
C TRP A 270 31.96 -0.12 24.06
N GLN A 271 31.08 -1.13 23.96
CA GLN A 271 29.67 -0.94 23.57
C GLN A 271 28.72 -1.24 24.74
N LYS A 272 27.88 -0.26 25.15
CA LYS A 272 26.85 -0.45 26.19
C LYS A 272 25.74 -1.38 25.64
N ARG A 273 25.51 -2.48 26.33
CA ARG A 273 24.56 -3.57 26.00
C ARG A 273 23.83 -3.98 27.27
N LYS A 274 22.57 -4.42 27.17
CA LYS A 274 21.87 -5.05 28.30
C LYS A 274 22.30 -6.51 28.37
N CYS A 275 22.71 -6.95 29.57
CA CYS A 275 23.04 -8.32 29.87
C CYS A 275 22.07 -8.86 30.93
N SER A 276 21.73 -10.14 30.89
CA SER A 276 20.96 -10.77 31.98
C SER A 276 21.20 -12.28 32.04
N VAL A 277 21.27 -12.84 33.24
CA VAL A 277 21.42 -14.29 33.46
C VAL A 277 20.08 -14.86 33.89
N HIS A 278 19.58 -15.85 33.15
CA HIS A 278 18.32 -16.52 33.43
C HIS A 278 18.44 -18.01 33.08
N ASN A 279 17.95 -18.89 33.96
CA ASN A 279 17.92 -20.34 33.77
C ASN A 279 19.28 -20.92 33.31
N CYS A 280 20.39 -20.46 33.91
CA CYS A 280 21.76 -20.86 33.57
C CYS A 280 22.30 -20.42 32.19
N TYR A 281 21.63 -19.50 31.50
CA TYR A 281 22.13 -18.86 30.28
C TYR A 281 22.36 -17.36 30.51
N LEU A 282 23.47 -16.84 30.01
CA LEU A 282 23.68 -15.40 29.86
C LEU A 282 23.09 -14.95 28.51
N THR A 283 22.26 -13.91 28.54
CA THR A 283 21.77 -13.23 27.33
C THR A 283 22.43 -11.87 27.18
N ILE A 284 22.85 -11.53 25.95
CA ILE A 284 23.47 -10.26 25.58
C ILE A 284 22.63 -9.63 24.46
N ALA A 285 21.96 -8.52 24.74
CA ALA A 285 21.12 -7.83 23.77
C ALA A 285 21.96 -7.13 22.69
N HIS A 286 21.46 -7.11 21.45
CA HIS A 286 22.09 -6.39 20.33
C HIS A 286 21.72 -4.89 20.32
N ALA A 287 22.28 -4.13 19.38
CA ALA A 287 22.00 -2.70 19.22
C ALA A 287 20.57 -2.42 18.71
N THR A 288 20.02 -3.34 17.92
CA THR A 288 18.69 -3.24 17.32
C THR A 288 17.74 -4.21 18.03
N PRO A 289 16.51 -3.79 18.40
CA PRO A 289 15.57 -4.64 19.13
C PRO A 289 15.12 -5.87 18.32
N ASN A 290 15.22 -5.82 16.98
CA ASN A 290 14.76 -6.87 16.08
C ASN A 290 15.76 -8.04 15.93
N LYS A 291 17.01 -7.96 16.45
CA LYS A 291 17.97 -9.09 16.43
C LYS A 291 17.90 -9.82 17.77
N PRO A 292 17.52 -11.12 17.82
CA PRO A 292 17.35 -11.85 19.08
C PRO A 292 18.66 -11.87 19.88
N PRO A 293 18.61 -11.74 21.23
CA PRO A 293 19.81 -11.60 22.05
C PRO A 293 20.71 -12.82 21.94
N THR A 294 22.02 -12.59 21.88
CA THR A 294 23.02 -13.67 21.90
C THR A 294 22.91 -14.42 23.22
N ARG A 295 22.55 -15.71 23.17
CA ARG A 295 22.34 -16.58 24.33
C ARG A 295 23.52 -17.54 24.48
N LEU A 296 24.27 -17.41 25.58
CA LEU A 296 25.43 -18.22 25.91
C LEU A 296 25.06 -19.21 27.04
N ASN A 297 25.38 -20.48 26.87
CA ASN A 297 25.22 -21.49 27.92
C ASN A 297 26.38 -21.36 28.92
N LEU A 298 26.10 -21.11 30.21
CA LEU A 298 27.16 -20.91 31.20
C LEU A 298 27.96 -22.19 31.49
N LEU A 299 27.39 -23.39 31.25
CA LEU A 299 28.12 -24.66 31.31
C LEU A 299 29.35 -24.66 30.40
N THR A 300 29.19 -24.20 29.16
CA THR A 300 30.23 -24.18 28.12
C THR A 300 31.05 -22.89 28.11
N CYS A 301 30.96 -22.08 29.16
CA CYS A 301 31.73 -20.85 29.34
C CYS A 301 32.67 -20.92 30.55
N GLN A 302 33.77 -20.18 30.51
CA GLN A 302 34.69 -19.97 31.64
C GLN A 302 34.78 -18.48 31.94
N VAL A 303 34.51 -18.09 33.19
CA VAL A 303 34.76 -16.73 33.69
C VAL A 303 36.22 -16.63 34.13
N LYS A 304 36.89 -15.54 33.78
CA LYS A 304 38.26 -15.25 34.20
C LYS A 304 38.37 -13.75 34.55
N PRO A 305 38.69 -13.35 35.80
CA PRO A 305 38.97 -11.96 36.11
C PRO A 305 40.20 -11.46 35.34
N SER A 306 40.21 -10.19 34.93
CA SER A 306 41.40 -9.57 34.35
C SER A 306 42.46 -9.33 35.43
N VAL A 307 43.73 -9.43 35.02
CA VAL A 307 44.90 -9.17 35.88
C VAL A 307 45.38 -7.71 35.72
N GLU A 308 45.00 -7.05 34.62
CA GLU A 308 45.46 -5.69 34.27
C GLU A 308 44.50 -4.60 34.74
N ASP A 309 43.20 -4.88 34.76
CA ASP A 309 42.14 -3.95 35.21
C ASP A 309 41.08 -4.71 36.00
N LYS A 310 40.94 -4.37 37.28
CA LYS A 310 39.99 -5.03 38.19
C LYS A 310 38.51 -4.81 37.83
N LYS A 311 38.18 -3.81 37.00
CA LYS A 311 36.80 -3.61 36.50
C LYS A 311 36.47 -4.52 35.30
N CYS A 312 37.45 -5.26 34.78
CA CYS A 312 37.30 -6.11 33.61
C CYS A 312 37.28 -7.60 33.96
N PHE A 313 36.47 -8.38 33.23
CA PHE A 313 36.53 -9.84 33.24
C PHE A 313 36.24 -10.42 31.85
N ASP A 314 36.82 -11.59 31.59
CA ASP A 314 36.65 -12.34 30.35
C ASP A 314 35.67 -13.49 30.57
N LEU A 315 34.71 -13.64 29.66
CA LEU A 315 33.87 -14.84 29.53
C LEU A 315 34.27 -15.57 28.25
N ILE A 316 35.02 -16.67 28.41
CA ILE A 316 35.50 -17.51 27.32
C ILE A 316 34.40 -18.53 27.01
N SER A 317 33.77 -18.45 25.84
CA SER A 317 32.84 -19.46 25.32
C SER A 317 33.48 -20.28 24.21
N HIS A 318 32.98 -21.50 24.00
CA HIS A 318 33.39 -22.45 22.95
C HIS A 318 33.68 -21.86 21.56
N ASN A 319 33.01 -20.76 21.18
CA ASN A 319 33.14 -20.11 19.87
C ASN A 319 33.74 -18.68 19.91
N ARG A 320 33.91 -18.08 21.09
CA ARG A 320 34.32 -16.67 21.25
C ARG A 320 34.65 -16.33 22.70
N THR A 321 35.68 -15.51 22.91
CA THR A 321 35.89 -14.79 24.19
C THR A 321 35.18 -13.43 24.15
N TYR A 322 34.49 -13.11 25.25
CA TYR A 322 33.77 -11.87 25.46
C TYR A 322 34.43 -11.09 26.62
N HIS A 323 34.97 -9.92 26.34
CA HIS A 323 35.57 -9.05 27.36
C HIS A 323 34.50 -8.09 27.90
N PHE A 324 34.27 -8.12 29.22
CA PHE A 324 33.32 -7.27 29.94
C PHE A 324 34.07 -6.15 30.69
N LEU A 325 33.41 -5.00 30.84
CA LEU A 325 33.79 -3.91 31.74
C LEU A 325 32.58 -3.50 32.57
N ALA A 326 32.77 -3.50 33.89
CA ALA A 326 31.84 -3.00 34.90
C ALA A 326 32.03 -1.49 35.14
N GLU A 327 31.00 -0.85 35.70
CA GLU A 327 31.07 0.55 36.13
C GLU A 327 31.98 0.71 37.37
N ASP A 328 32.08 -0.30 38.26
CA ASP A 328 33.03 -0.35 39.39
C ASP A 328 33.62 -1.75 39.74
N GLU A 329 34.51 -1.80 40.74
CA GLU A 329 35.19 -3.03 41.18
C GLU A 329 34.25 -4.01 41.93
N ALA A 330 33.27 -3.50 42.69
CA ALA A 330 32.29 -4.31 43.41
C ALA A 330 31.26 -4.91 42.44
N GLU A 331 30.80 -4.13 41.45
CA GLU A 331 29.93 -4.61 40.37
C GLU A 331 30.64 -5.70 39.53
N CYS A 332 31.95 -5.53 39.25
CA CYS A 332 32.77 -6.55 38.59
C CYS A 332 32.79 -7.87 39.38
N VAL A 333 33.08 -7.80 40.68
CA VAL A 333 33.10 -8.97 41.59
C VAL A 333 31.71 -9.61 41.69
N ALA A 334 30.64 -8.82 41.77
CA ALA A 334 29.27 -9.30 41.78
C ALA A 334 28.93 -10.06 40.48
N TRP A 335 29.27 -9.51 39.31
CA TRP A 335 29.06 -10.17 38.02
C TRP A 335 29.83 -11.50 37.91
N ILE A 336 31.11 -11.52 38.30
CA ILE A 336 31.92 -12.75 38.34
C ILE A 336 31.26 -13.79 39.27
N SER A 337 30.75 -13.37 40.43
CA SER A 337 30.05 -14.26 41.36
C SER A 337 28.76 -14.79 40.76
N VAL A 338 27.91 -13.94 40.16
CA VAL A 338 26.64 -14.36 39.52
C VAL A 338 26.90 -15.37 38.40
N LEU A 339 27.85 -15.09 37.51
CA LEU A 339 28.18 -15.99 36.40
C LEU A 339 28.78 -17.32 36.88
N SER A 340 29.59 -17.30 37.94
CA SER A 340 30.17 -18.53 38.51
C SER A 340 29.13 -19.36 39.27
N ASN A 341 28.28 -18.70 40.06
CA ASN A 341 27.22 -19.35 40.83
C ASN A 341 26.17 -19.97 39.89
N SER A 342 25.70 -19.24 38.88
CA SER A 342 24.78 -19.79 37.87
C SER A 342 25.44 -20.85 36.97
N LYS A 343 26.77 -20.84 36.79
CA LYS A 343 27.46 -21.99 36.17
C LYS A 343 27.44 -23.22 37.07
N GLN A 344 27.70 -23.06 38.37
CA GLN A 344 27.68 -24.16 39.32
C GLN A 344 26.26 -24.72 39.52
N GLU A 345 25.25 -23.86 39.56
CA GLU A 345 23.84 -24.23 39.53
C GLU A 345 23.51 -25.06 38.28
N ALA A 346 23.95 -24.62 37.10
CA ALA A 346 23.79 -25.36 35.86
C ALA A 346 24.42 -26.75 35.92
N LEU A 347 25.63 -26.83 36.49
CA LEU A 347 26.38 -28.08 36.64
C LEU A 347 25.64 -29.02 37.59
N ASN A 348 25.19 -28.53 38.74
CA ASN A 348 24.43 -29.29 39.71
C ASN A 348 23.11 -29.79 39.12
N VAL A 349 22.35 -28.95 38.39
CA VAL A 349 21.10 -29.34 37.73
C VAL A 349 21.33 -30.39 36.62
N ALA A 350 22.44 -30.28 35.87
CA ALA A 350 22.81 -31.27 34.87
C ALA A 350 23.25 -32.62 35.48
N LEU A 351 23.83 -32.62 36.68
CA LEU A 351 24.28 -33.82 37.41
C LEU A 351 23.12 -34.50 38.19
N ASP A 352 22.32 -33.73 38.93
CA ASP A 352 21.19 -34.24 39.74
C ASP A 352 19.95 -34.59 38.91
N GLY A 353 19.84 -34.07 37.68
CA GLY A 353 18.67 -34.25 36.80
C GLY A 353 18.29 -35.71 36.50
N GLY A 354 19.18 -36.66 36.76
CA GLY A 354 18.93 -38.10 36.63
C GLY A 354 18.79 -38.90 37.95
N ARG A 355 19.02 -38.30 39.14
CA ARG A 355 19.13 -39.08 40.40
C ARG A 355 18.50 -38.44 41.64
N ARG A 356 17.18 -38.62 41.81
CA ARG A 356 16.59 -38.72 43.16
C ARG A 356 16.95 -40.08 43.80
N GLY A 357 18.22 -40.29 44.17
CA GLY A 357 18.66 -41.62 44.62
C GLY A 357 20.11 -41.85 45.04
N GLY A 358 20.76 -40.90 45.72
CA GLY A 358 21.89 -41.18 46.62
C GLY A 358 23.27 -41.55 46.04
N GLY A 359 24.30 -41.38 46.88
CA GLY A 359 25.67 -41.84 46.65
C GLY A 359 26.52 -40.92 45.78
N GLY A 360 27.42 -40.17 46.41
CA GLY A 360 28.45 -39.40 45.69
C GLY A 360 29.56 -40.30 45.13
N GLY A 361 30.02 -39.96 43.94
CA GLY A 361 31.17 -40.57 43.25
C GLY A 361 31.52 -39.70 42.04
N GLU A 362 32.80 -39.54 41.75
CA GLU A 362 33.29 -38.64 40.70
C GLU A 362 32.92 -39.20 39.31
N SER A 363 32.11 -38.47 38.54
CA SER A 363 31.70 -38.89 37.18
C SER A 363 32.83 -38.69 36.17
N SER A 364 33.18 -39.74 35.43
CA SER A 364 34.25 -39.74 34.43
C SER A 364 33.86 -38.97 33.17
N VAL A 365 34.85 -38.54 32.38
CA VAL A 365 34.65 -38.07 30.99
C VAL A 365 33.97 -39.15 30.12
N GLU A 366 34.15 -40.42 30.48
CA GLU A 366 33.49 -41.57 29.86
C GLU A 366 31.97 -41.58 30.11
N ASP A 367 31.50 -41.04 31.24
CA ASP A 367 30.08 -40.92 31.55
C ASP A 367 29.43 -39.79 30.74
N LEU A 368 30.15 -38.67 30.55
CA LEU A 368 29.73 -37.57 29.67
C LEU A 368 29.60 -38.01 28.21
N THR A 369 30.60 -38.74 27.70
CA THR A 369 30.58 -39.27 26.32
C THR A 369 29.43 -40.25 26.11
N ARG A 370 29.11 -41.06 27.14
CA ARG A 370 27.97 -42.00 27.12
C ARG A 370 26.63 -41.28 27.08
N ALA A 371 26.45 -40.24 27.89
CA ALA A 371 25.23 -39.42 27.90
C ALA A 371 24.96 -38.75 26.54
N ILE A 372 25.98 -38.11 25.95
CA ILE A 372 25.86 -37.47 24.63
C ILE A 372 25.54 -38.50 23.53
N THR A 373 26.15 -39.68 23.61
CA THR A 373 25.88 -40.80 22.68
C THR A 373 24.43 -41.30 22.77
N ASP A 374 23.86 -41.38 23.97
CA ASP A 374 22.48 -41.81 24.16
C ASP A 374 21.47 -40.74 23.72
N ASP A 375 21.77 -39.45 23.87
CA ASP A 375 20.94 -38.36 23.34
C ASP A 375 20.95 -38.33 21.79
N ILE A 376 22.08 -38.58 21.16
CA ILE A 376 22.19 -38.65 19.69
C ILE A 376 21.36 -39.81 19.12
N LYS A 377 21.33 -40.97 19.78
CA LYS A 377 20.44 -42.09 19.41
C LYS A 377 18.96 -41.77 19.59
N ARG A 378 18.61 -40.85 20.49
CA ARG A 378 17.23 -40.39 20.75
C ARG A 378 16.76 -39.31 19.77
N MET A 379 17.62 -38.77 18.92
CA MET A 379 17.21 -37.83 17.88
C MET A 379 16.30 -38.51 16.84
N PRO A 380 15.25 -37.84 16.35
CA PRO A 380 14.33 -38.42 15.38
C PRO A 380 15.05 -38.82 14.09
N GLY A 381 14.92 -40.09 13.69
CA GLY A 381 15.58 -40.67 12.51
C GLY A 381 16.89 -41.41 12.81
N ASN A 382 17.50 -41.20 13.99
CA ASN A 382 18.73 -41.90 14.39
C ASN A 382 18.50 -43.30 14.99
N ASN A 383 17.23 -43.69 15.16
CA ASN A 383 16.79 -44.99 15.64
C ASN A 383 16.82 -46.10 14.55
N ASN A 384 17.15 -45.75 13.30
CA ASN A 384 17.28 -46.67 12.17
C ASN A 384 18.56 -46.37 11.36
N CYS A 385 19.23 -47.40 10.85
CA CYS A 385 20.38 -47.28 9.94
C CYS A 385 20.01 -46.52 8.66
N CYS A 386 20.82 -45.52 8.28
CA CYS A 386 20.55 -44.64 7.14
C CYS A 386 20.47 -45.37 5.78
N ASP A 387 21.10 -46.54 5.66
CA ASP A 387 21.30 -47.24 4.37
C ASP A 387 20.55 -48.57 4.22
N CYS A 388 20.17 -49.22 5.33
CA CYS A 388 19.35 -50.45 5.29
C CYS A 388 18.08 -50.39 6.15
N GLY A 389 17.91 -49.35 6.97
CA GLY A 389 16.75 -49.21 7.86
C GLY A 389 16.76 -50.11 9.11
N ALA A 390 17.76 -50.97 9.30
CA ALA A 390 17.88 -51.82 10.50
C ALA A 390 17.86 -50.97 11.79
N PRO A 391 17.19 -51.41 12.87
CA PRO A 391 17.08 -50.64 14.11
C PRO A 391 18.43 -50.50 14.84
N ASP A 392 18.51 -49.54 15.76
CA ASP A 392 19.60 -49.31 16.70
C ASP A 392 21.02 -49.27 16.06
N PRO A 393 21.27 -48.35 15.11
CA PRO A 393 22.56 -48.23 14.44
C PRO A 393 23.69 -47.82 15.39
N GLY A 394 24.68 -48.71 15.56
CA GLY A 394 25.80 -48.54 16.50
C GLY A 394 27.07 -47.87 15.96
N TRP A 395 27.10 -47.44 14.69
CA TRP A 395 28.31 -46.92 14.03
C TRP A 395 28.06 -45.59 13.33
N LEU A 396 28.92 -44.60 13.60
CA LEU A 396 28.85 -43.24 13.07
C LEU A 396 29.84 -43.05 11.92
N SER A 397 29.41 -42.39 10.84
CA SER A 397 30.31 -41.84 9.82
C SER A 397 30.56 -40.35 10.08
N THR A 398 31.72 -40.00 10.64
CA THR A 398 31.99 -38.63 11.14
C THR A 398 32.13 -37.58 10.04
N ASN A 399 32.43 -37.95 8.80
CA ASN A 399 32.45 -37.03 7.66
C ASN A 399 31.14 -36.97 6.85
N LEU A 400 30.19 -37.87 7.12
CA LEU A 400 28.89 -37.92 6.41
C LEU A 400 27.69 -37.59 7.34
N GLY A 401 27.87 -37.63 8.66
CA GLY A 401 26.83 -37.29 9.63
C GLY A 401 25.72 -38.34 9.79
N ILE A 402 25.98 -39.59 9.40
CA ILE A 402 24.99 -40.67 9.38
C ILE A 402 25.31 -41.78 10.37
N LEU A 403 24.26 -42.39 10.93
CA LEU A 403 24.34 -43.62 11.71
C LEU A 403 24.04 -44.85 10.85
N THR A 404 24.82 -45.91 11.07
CA THR A 404 24.82 -47.16 10.30
C THR A 404 24.81 -48.37 11.23
N CYS A 405 24.21 -49.48 10.77
CA CYS A 405 24.35 -50.78 11.45
C CYS A 405 25.74 -51.37 11.17
N ILE A 406 26.12 -52.42 11.92
CA ILE A 406 27.44 -53.05 11.81
C ILE A 406 27.78 -53.53 10.39
N GLU A 407 26.79 -54.06 9.66
CA GLU A 407 26.95 -54.59 8.30
C GLU A 407 27.25 -53.46 7.30
N CYS A 408 26.41 -52.43 7.24
CA CYS A 408 26.65 -51.25 6.41
C CYS A 408 27.96 -50.54 6.79
N SER A 409 28.32 -50.52 8.08
CA SER A 409 29.57 -49.95 8.57
C SER A 409 30.81 -50.65 7.98
N GLY A 410 30.71 -51.95 7.65
CA GLY A 410 31.76 -52.71 6.98
C GLY A 410 32.00 -52.21 5.56
N ILE A 411 30.95 -52.11 4.75
CA ILE A 411 31.02 -51.59 3.36
C ILE A 411 31.54 -50.15 3.35
N HIS A 412 31.14 -49.33 4.33
CA HIS A 412 31.69 -47.98 4.49
C HIS A 412 33.17 -47.91 4.90
N ARG A 413 33.76 -48.99 5.43
CA ARG A 413 35.22 -49.09 5.64
C ARG A 413 35.95 -49.47 4.35
N GLU A 414 35.35 -50.30 3.51
CA GLU A 414 35.91 -50.73 2.23
C GLU A 414 36.00 -49.57 1.20
N MET A 415 35.06 -48.62 1.22
CA MET A 415 35.15 -47.38 0.43
C MET A 415 36.32 -46.46 0.83
N GLY A 416 36.90 -46.65 2.02
CA GLY A 416 38.06 -45.92 2.52
C GLY A 416 37.78 -44.51 3.09
N VAL A 417 38.72 -44.04 3.91
CA VAL A 417 38.60 -42.83 4.78
C VAL A 417 38.48 -41.48 4.06
N HIS A 418 38.56 -41.48 2.74
CA HIS A 418 38.33 -40.31 1.87
C HIS A 418 36.88 -40.25 1.36
N VAL A 419 36.13 -41.35 1.46
CA VAL A 419 34.68 -41.42 1.17
C VAL A 419 33.89 -41.47 2.49
N SER A 420 34.25 -42.35 3.42
CA SER A 420 33.55 -42.53 4.70
C SER A 420 34.49 -42.88 5.86
N ARG A 421 34.26 -42.29 7.03
CA ARG A 421 35.08 -42.45 8.25
C ARG A 421 34.26 -43.05 9.38
N ILE A 422 34.27 -44.38 9.46
CA ILE A 422 33.45 -45.14 10.40
C ILE A 422 34.14 -45.33 11.76
N GLN A 423 33.43 -44.96 12.82
CA GLN A 423 33.78 -45.19 14.22
C GLN A 423 32.56 -45.76 14.99
N SER A 424 32.81 -46.53 16.04
CA SER A 424 31.79 -47.15 16.90
C SER A 424 31.28 -46.18 17.96
N LEU A 425 29.98 -46.20 18.22
CA LEU A 425 29.36 -45.51 19.36
C LEU A 425 29.60 -46.22 20.71
N SER A 426 30.30 -47.37 20.75
CA SER A 426 30.54 -48.14 21.98
C SER A 426 31.92 -48.78 22.11
N LEU A 427 32.69 -48.91 21.02
CA LEU A 427 34.02 -49.52 21.00
C LEU A 427 35.16 -48.52 20.74
N ASP A 428 34.88 -47.35 20.16
CA ASP A 428 35.86 -46.31 19.84
C ASP A 428 35.71 -45.11 20.78
N SER A 429 36.83 -44.43 21.10
CA SER A 429 36.83 -43.23 21.95
C SER A 429 36.54 -41.97 21.13
N LEU A 430 35.25 -41.60 21.07
CA LEU A 430 34.77 -40.43 20.33
C LEU A 430 34.99 -39.13 21.12
N GLY A 431 35.49 -38.08 20.45
CA GLY A 431 35.55 -36.74 21.02
C GLY A 431 34.19 -36.04 20.98
N THR A 432 33.95 -35.11 21.90
CA THR A 432 32.70 -34.32 21.92
C THR A 432 32.53 -33.40 20.69
N SER A 433 33.60 -33.17 19.93
CA SER A 433 33.58 -32.52 18.61
C SER A 433 33.00 -33.39 17.50
N ASP A 434 33.18 -34.70 17.61
CA ASP A 434 32.94 -35.65 16.50
C ASP A 434 31.47 -36.08 16.44
N LEU A 435 30.69 -35.64 17.43
CA LEU A 435 29.33 -36.03 17.75
C LEU A 435 28.28 -34.97 17.32
N LEU A 436 28.67 -33.93 16.58
CA LEU A 436 27.82 -32.77 16.23
C LEU A 436 27.50 -32.67 14.73
N VAL A 437 26.70 -33.60 14.20
CA VAL A 437 26.12 -33.52 12.84
C VAL A 437 24.64 -33.95 12.85
N SER A 438 23.81 -33.38 11.98
CA SER A 438 22.35 -33.56 11.94
C SER A 438 21.90 -34.49 10.79
N PRO A 439 20.86 -35.33 10.97
CA PRO A 439 20.57 -36.45 10.06
C PRO A 439 19.52 -36.17 8.96
N ALA A 440 19.48 -37.06 7.95
CA ALA A 440 18.30 -37.87 7.54
C ALA A 440 18.20 -38.12 6.02
N CYS A 441 18.20 -39.39 5.60
CA CYS A 441 17.42 -39.88 4.44
C CYS A 441 17.37 -41.43 4.40
N PRO A 442 16.19 -42.08 4.52
CA PRO A 442 16.08 -43.53 4.44
C PRO A 442 15.97 -44.02 2.99
N SER A 443 16.83 -44.94 2.58
CA SER A 443 16.79 -45.58 1.26
C SER A 443 17.42 -46.96 1.31
N CYS A 444 16.65 -48.03 1.22
CA CYS A 444 17.15 -49.40 1.35
C CYS A 444 17.65 -50.00 0.03
N GLY A 445 18.73 -50.78 0.10
CA GLY A 445 19.21 -51.62 -0.99
C GLY A 445 20.34 -52.57 -0.55
N PRO A 446 20.60 -53.67 -1.29
CA PRO A 446 21.71 -54.58 -1.02
C PRO A 446 23.05 -53.93 -1.36
N ASP A 447 24.17 -54.45 -0.85
CA ASP A 447 25.54 -53.90 -0.81
C ASP A 447 25.96 -52.96 -1.97
N ASN A 448 25.71 -53.36 -3.23
CA ASN A 448 25.94 -52.55 -4.43
C ASN A 448 25.28 -51.16 -4.39
N PHE A 449 24.22 -50.99 -3.60
CA PHE A 449 23.48 -49.75 -3.38
C PHE A 449 24.30 -48.72 -2.60
N ILE A 450 25.06 -49.15 -1.59
CA ILE A 450 25.90 -48.25 -0.77
C ILE A 450 27.05 -47.72 -1.63
N LEU A 451 27.71 -48.58 -2.39
CA LEU A 451 28.71 -48.20 -3.39
C LEU A 451 28.08 -47.27 -4.46
N SER A 452 26.91 -47.64 -4.99
CA SER A 452 26.16 -46.79 -5.92
C SER A 452 25.76 -45.42 -5.34
N LYS A 453 25.59 -45.30 -4.03
CA LYS A 453 25.14 -44.08 -3.34
C LYS A 453 26.28 -43.12 -3.06
N TYR A 454 27.38 -43.60 -2.47
CA TYR A 454 28.48 -42.75 -2.01
C TYR A 454 29.71 -42.78 -2.92
N GLN A 455 30.00 -43.91 -3.59
CA GLN A 455 31.17 -44.08 -4.44
C GLN A 455 30.88 -43.73 -5.91
N ASP A 456 29.81 -44.27 -6.51
CA ASP A 456 29.45 -44.04 -7.92
C ASP A 456 28.45 -42.89 -8.13
N VAL A 457 27.78 -42.48 -7.05
CA VAL A 457 26.85 -41.32 -6.98
C VAL A 457 25.66 -41.43 -7.96
N ASN A 458 25.17 -42.66 -8.18
CA ASN A 458 24.13 -42.99 -9.18
C ASN A 458 22.75 -42.38 -8.89
N PHE A 459 22.46 -41.98 -7.64
CA PHE A 459 21.17 -41.40 -7.25
C PHE A 459 21.10 -39.87 -7.37
N VAL A 460 22.22 -39.20 -7.69
CA VAL A 460 22.20 -37.75 -7.97
C VAL A 460 21.58 -37.49 -9.35
N ARG A 461 20.57 -36.60 -9.38
CA ARG A 461 19.91 -36.17 -10.61
C ARG A 461 20.92 -35.51 -11.55
N ARG A 462 21.28 -36.20 -12.64
CA ARG A 462 22.15 -35.67 -13.70
C ARG A 462 21.34 -34.78 -14.64
N SER A 463 21.50 -33.46 -14.53
CA SER A 463 20.69 -32.49 -15.28
C SER A 463 21.14 -32.28 -16.73
N HIS A 464 22.44 -32.45 -17.03
CA HIS A 464 23.00 -32.19 -18.35
C HIS A 464 23.99 -33.27 -18.80
N SER A 465 24.01 -33.55 -20.10
CA SER A 465 24.75 -34.68 -20.70
C SER A 465 26.03 -34.30 -21.46
N SER A 466 26.45 -33.02 -21.44
CA SER A 466 27.69 -32.58 -22.11
C SER A 466 28.56 -31.65 -21.24
N PRO A 467 29.90 -31.73 -21.32
CA PRO A 467 30.81 -30.86 -20.56
C PRO A 467 30.63 -29.37 -20.86
N SER A 468 30.16 -28.99 -22.05
CA SER A 468 29.88 -27.59 -22.37
C SER A 468 28.61 -27.07 -21.71
N ALA A 469 27.57 -27.91 -21.57
CA ALA A 469 26.36 -27.55 -20.83
C ALA A 469 26.63 -27.43 -19.32
N LEU A 470 27.45 -28.32 -18.73
CA LEU A 470 27.86 -28.22 -17.32
C LEU A 470 28.65 -26.93 -17.03
N ARG A 471 29.55 -26.51 -17.94
CA ARG A 471 30.27 -25.22 -17.83
C ARG A 471 29.35 -24.01 -17.91
N LEU A 472 28.33 -24.06 -18.76
CA LEU A 472 27.34 -22.98 -18.87
C LEU A 472 26.45 -22.92 -17.61
N GLY A 473 26.01 -24.07 -17.10
CA GLY A 473 25.26 -24.18 -15.84
C GLY A 473 26.05 -23.66 -14.63
N LEU A 474 27.34 -24.01 -14.54
CA LEU A 474 28.26 -23.49 -13.51
C LEU A 474 28.41 -21.97 -13.60
N GLN A 475 28.51 -21.42 -14.80
CA GLN A 475 28.57 -19.96 -15.03
C GLN A 475 27.28 -19.27 -14.57
N GLU A 476 26.11 -19.78 -14.98
CA GLU A 476 24.82 -19.15 -14.70
C GLU A 476 24.39 -19.30 -13.24
N ALA A 477 24.66 -20.45 -12.59
CA ALA A 477 24.43 -20.65 -11.16
C ALA A 477 25.30 -19.72 -10.30
N THR A 478 26.58 -19.52 -10.68
CA THR A 478 27.47 -18.55 -10.01
C THR A 478 26.94 -17.12 -10.18
N LYS A 479 26.51 -16.77 -11.40
CA LYS A 479 26.00 -15.43 -11.75
C LYS A 479 24.71 -15.08 -11.00
N ASN A 480 23.78 -16.03 -10.89
CA ASN A 480 22.48 -15.82 -10.25
C ASN A 480 22.51 -16.09 -8.72
N CYS A 481 23.69 -16.37 -8.16
CA CYS A 481 23.88 -16.74 -6.76
C CYS A 481 23.02 -17.94 -6.30
N ASP A 482 22.84 -18.92 -7.18
CA ASP A 482 22.07 -20.14 -6.89
C ASP A 482 22.97 -21.21 -6.26
N ILE A 483 23.03 -21.22 -4.93
CA ILE A 483 23.74 -22.22 -4.15
C ILE A 483 23.20 -23.64 -4.34
N TYR A 484 21.92 -23.82 -4.65
CA TYR A 484 21.33 -25.15 -4.86
C TYR A 484 21.78 -25.74 -6.19
N SER A 485 21.82 -24.95 -7.27
CA SER A 485 22.39 -25.39 -8.55
C SER A 485 23.89 -25.67 -8.44
N LEU A 486 24.65 -24.88 -7.65
CA LEU A 486 26.07 -25.15 -7.41
C LEU A 486 26.29 -26.45 -6.62
N ILE A 487 25.50 -26.71 -5.56
CA ILE A 487 25.51 -27.99 -4.83
C ILE A 487 25.13 -29.14 -5.77
N GLN A 488 24.14 -28.97 -6.63
CA GLN A 488 23.73 -29.98 -7.61
C GLN A 488 24.83 -30.28 -8.65
N LEU A 489 25.57 -29.27 -9.13
CA LEU A 489 26.70 -29.46 -10.03
C LEU A 489 27.89 -30.14 -9.33
N TYR A 490 28.18 -29.76 -8.09
CA TYR A 490 29.21 -30.41 -7.26
C TYR A 490 28.87 -31.87 -6.96
N ALA A 491 27.61 -32.17 -6.64
CA ALA A 491 27.12 -33.54 -6.44
C ALA A 491 27.19 -34.40 -7.72
N GLN A 492 27.12 -33.80 -8.91
CA GLN A 492 27.40 -34.45 -10.20
C GLN A 492 28.91 -34.65 -10.47
N ARG A 493 29.79 -34.31 -9.52
CA ARG A 493 31.26 -34.24 -9.64
C ARG A 493 31.74 -33.34 -10.80
N THR A 494 31.03 -32.23 -11.04
CA THR A 494 31.47 -31.20 -11.98
C THR A 494 32.70 -30.48 -11.44
N GLU A 495 33.77 -30.35 -12.24
CA GLU A 495 34.97 -29.64 -11.82
C GLU A 495 34.70 -28.13 -11.68
N LEU A 496 34.66 -27.62 -10.45
CA LEU A 496 34.33 -26.20 -10.16
C LEU A 496 35.45 -25.21 -10.52
N SER A 497 36.67 -25.72 -10.66
CA SER A 497 37.89 -24.99 -11.05
C SER A 497 38.09 -24.89 -12.58
N GLN A 498 37.23 -25.52 -13.38
CA GLN A 498 37.35 -25.47 -14.84
C GLN A 498 37.09 -24.06 -15.40
N PRO A 499 37.72 -23.66 -16.52
CA PRO A 499 37.41 -22.41 -17.20
C PRO A 499 35.96 -22.33 -17.67
N LEU A 500 35.34 -21.16 -17.47
CA LEU A 500 33.95 -20.88 -17.84
C LEU A 500 33.73 -20.90 -19.36
N HIS A 501 32.46 -21.00 -19.78
CA HIS A 501 32.12 -21.04 -21.20
C HIS A 501 32.37 -19.70 -21.90
N THR A 502 32.10 -18.59 -21.21
CA THR A 502 32.45 -17.23 -21.62
C THR A 502 33.14 -16.50 -20.46
N HIS A 503 33.97 -15.50 -20.79
CA HIS A 503 34.67 -14.66 -19.83
C HIS A 503 34.05 -13.26 -19.80
N ILE A 504 34.15 -12.57 -18.66
CA ILE A 504 33.70 -11.19 -18.47
C ILE A 504 34.88 -10.21 -18.56
N GLN A 505 36.02 -10.52 -17.95
CA GLN A 505 37.22 -9.68 -17.94
C GLN A 505 38.40 -10.34 -18.68
N GLU A 506 38.75 -11.58 -18.33
CA GLU A 506 39.94 -12.28 -18.87
C GLU A 506 39.66 -13.73 -19.30
N LYS A 507 40.29 -14.19 -20.39
CA LYS A 507 40.17 -15.58 -20.83
C LYS A 507 40.73 -16.52 -19.76
N GLY A 508 40.11 -17.69 -19.57
CA GLY A 508 40.52 -18.63 -18.54
C GLY A 508 39.92 -18.36 -17.14
N GLU A 509 39.08 -17.34 -16.98
CA GLU A 509 38.24 -17.17 -15.79
C GLU A 509 37.52 -18.46 -15.39
N THR A 510 37.52 -18.74 -14.09
CA THR A 510 36.79 -19.86 -13.45
C THR A 510 35.58 -19.32 -12.69
N ALA A 511 34.70 -20.20 -12.20
CA ALA A 511 33.58 -19.81 -11.34
C ALA A 511 34.02 -18.96 -10.13
N LEU A 512 35.21 -19.27 -9.58
CA LEU A 512 35.79 -18.53 -8.45
C LEU A 512 36.15 -17.08 -8.81
N HIS A 513 36.66 -16.83 -10.03
CA HIS A 513 36.96 -15.47 -10.51
C HIS A 513 35.67 -14.65 -10.71
N LEU A 514 34.65 -15.28 -11.30
CA LEU A 514 33.33 -14.68 -11.47
C LEU A 514 32.66 -14.37 -10.12
N ALA A 515 32.76 -15.26 -9.15
CA ALA A 515 32.24 -15.05 -7.80
C ALA A 515 32.93 -13.87 -7.09
N VAL A 516 34.25 -13.68 -7.25
CA VAL A 516 34.95 -12.49 -6.71
C VAL A 516 34.50 -11.19 -7.39
N LEU A 517 34.29 -11.21 -8.71
CA LEU A 517 33.81 -10.04 -9.46
C LEU A 517 32.41 -9.62 -9.00
N LEU A 518 31.50 -10.58 -8.85
CA LEU A 518 30.10 -10.39 -8.43
C LEU A 518 29.92 -10.34 -6.90
N ALA A 519 30.99 -10.43 -6.10
CA ALA A 519 30.88 -10.49 -4.64
C ALA A 519 30.32 -9.19 -4.03
N ASP A 520 29.19 -9.30 -3.34
CA ASP A 520 28.70 -8.34 -2.36
C ASP A 520 28.50 -9.03 -1.00
N ARG A 521 28.00 -8.32 0.01
CA ARG A 521 27.80 -8.88 1.37
C ARG A 521 26.77 -10.01 1.44
N THR A 522 25.91 -10.16 0.44
CA THR A 522 24.89 -11.19 0.36
C THR A 522 25.36 -12.42 -0.42
N SER A 523 26.21 -12.25 -1.44
CA SER A 523 26.72 -13.34 -2.29
C SER A 523 28.00 -14.03 -1.80
N LEU A 524 28.60 -13.61 -0.67
CA LEU A 524 29.83 -14.23 -0.13
C LEU A 524 29.74 -15.75 0.11
N HIS A 525 28.54 -16.29 0.38
CA HIS A 525 28.34 -17.74 0.55
C HIS A 525 28.66 -18.55 -0.73
N ILE A 526 28.45 -17.96 -1.91
CA ILE A 526 28.79 -18.55 -3.21
C ILE A 526 30.30 -18.66 -3.37
N LEU A 527 31.02 -17.58 -3.07
CA LEU A 527 32.48 -17.56 -3.12
C LEU A 527 33.08 -18.57 -2.12
N ASP A 528 32.53 -18.64 -0.91
CA ASP A 528 32.99 -19.57 0.13
C ASP A 528 32.76 -21.04 -0.26
N PHE A 529 31.58 -21.37 -0.77
CA PHE A 529 31.28 -22.70 -1.28
C PHE A 529 32.25 -23.12 -2.40
N LEU A 530 32.46 -22.24 -3.39
CA LEU A 530 33.39 -22.50 -4.49
C LEU A 530 34.85 -22.63 -4.01
N ALA A 531 35.29 -21.78 -3.07
CA ALA A 531 36.64 -21.80 -2.54
C ALA A 531 36.94 -23.08 -1.73
N GLN A 532 35.97 -23.60 -0.98
CA GLN A 532 36.14 -24.83 -0.18
C GLN A 532 35.99 -26.13 -0.98
N ASN A 533 35.27 -26.13 -2.12
CA ASN A 533 34.90 -27.35 -2.85
C ASN A 533 35.55 -27.48 -4.25
N CYS A 534 36.36 -26.52 -4.69
CA CYS A 534 37.11 -26.65 -5.96
C CYS A 534 38.38 -27.50 -5.81
N SER A 535 38.81 -28.18 -6.87
CA SER A 535 40.03 -29.00 -6.88
C SER A 535 41.32 -28.16 -6.80
N ASN A 536 41.24 -26.89 -7.18
CA ASN A 536 42.34 -25.93 -7.14
C ASN A 536 41.78 -24.49 -7.02
N VAL A 537 42.17 -23.78 -5.96
CA VAL A 537 41.80 -22.39 -5.69
C VAL A 537 42.66 -21.40 -6.50
N ASP A 538 43.85 -21.85 -6.92
CA ASP A 538 44.95 -21.04 -7.45
C ASP A 538 45.06 -21.07 -8.99
N VAL A 539 43.98 -21.46 -9.69
CA VAL A 539 43.93 -21.40 -11.16
C VAL A 539 44.17 -19.96 -11.64
N GLN A 540 45.00 -19.82 -12.68
CA GLN A 540 45.34 -18.54 -13.30
C GLN A 540 44.55 -18.30 -14.58
N THR A 541 44.13 -17.05 -14.82
CA THR A 541 43.64 -16.56 -16.10
C THR A 541 44.76 -16.53 -17.16
N SER A 542 44.42 -16.22 -18.41
CA SER A 542 45.40 -16.01 -19.48
C SER A 542 46.36 -14.83 -19.23
N ALA A 543 46.06 -13.94 -18.29
CA ALA A 543 46.94 -12.86 -17.85
C ALA A 543 47.75 -13.23 -16.57
N GLY A 544 47.67 -14.48 -16.13
CA GLY A 544 48.31 -14.98 -14.92
C GLY A 544 47.64 -14.57 -13.61
N ASN A 545 46.48 -13.89 -13.64
CA ASN A 545 45.79 -13.47 -12.42
C ASN A 545 45.05 -14.65 -11.78
N THR A 546 45.06 -14.75 -10.46
CA THR A 546 44.23 -15.69 -9.68
C THR A 546 43.04 -14.98 -9.02
N ALA A 547 42.14 -15.72 -8.37
CA ALA A 547 41.04 -15.14 -7.58
C ALA A 547 41.52 -14.18 -6.47
N LEU A 548 42.73 -14.39 -5.91
CA LEU A 548 43.36 -13.44 -4.99
C LEU A 548 43.76 -12.13 -5.70
N HIS A 549 44.29 -12.21 -6.92
CA HIS A 549 44.59 -11.03 -7.74
C HIS A 549 43.30 -10.26 -8.07
N TYR A 550 42.23 -10.94 -8.48
CA TYR A 550 40.91 -10.32 -8.72
C TYR A 550 40.37 -9.64 -7.45
N SER A 551 40.54 -10.27 -6.29
CA SER A 551 40.10 -9.70 -5.00
C SER A 551 40.90 -8.44 -4.64
N CYS A 552 42.17 -8.36 -5.04
CA CYS A 552 43.01 -7.18 -4.86
C CYS A 552 42.77 -6.10 -5.91
N LEU A 553 42.43 -6.47 -7.15
CA LEU A 553 42.04 -5.57 -8.24
C LEU A 553 40.76 -4.81 -7.89
N HIS A 554 39.75 -5.52 -7.41
CA HIS A 554 38.40 -5.01 -7.12
C HIS A 554 38.19 -4.58 -5.65
N ASN A 555 39.27 -4.47 -4.86
CA ASN A 555 39.26 -4.06 -3.43
C ASN A 555 38.31 -4.87 -2.53
N LYS A 556 38.18 -6.18 -2.79
CA LYS A 556 37.26 -7.09 -2.10
C LYS A 556 37.94 -7.77 -0.91
N SER A 557 38.19 -7.04 0.18
CA SER A 557 38.91 -7.55 1.36
C SER A 557 38.28 -8.79 2.00
N ASP A 558 36.95 -8.93 1.94
CA ASP A 558 36.25 -10.09 2.50
C ASP A 558 36.43 -11.34 1.63
N CYS A 559 36.61 -11.16 0.31
CA CYS A 559 36.98 -12.23 -0.63
C CYS A 559 38.42 -12.70 -0.42
N VAL A 560 39.36 -11.77 -0.22
CA VAL A 560 40.75 -12.09 0.18
C VAL A 560 40.75 -13.00 1.41
N ARG A 561 39.94 -12.68 2.42
CA ARG A 561 39.85 -13.45 3.66
C ARG A 561 39.28 -14.87 3.46
N LEU A 562 38.24 -15.03 2.64
CA LEU A 562 37.67 -16.35 2.33
C LEU A 562 38.66 -17.23 1.53
N LEU A 563 39.36 -16.64 0.56
CA LEU A 563 40.38 -17.34 -0.23
C LEU A 563 41.60 -17.74 0.63
N LEU A 564 42.04 -16.89 1.56
CA LEU A 564 43.09 -17.22 2.54
C LEU A 564 42.66 -18.32 3.53
N ARG A 565 41.37 -18.37 3.90
CA ARG A 565 40.81 -19.49 4.68
C ARG A 565 40.87 -20.80 3.89
N ALA A 566 40.56 -20.75 2.59
CA ALA A 566 40.75 -21.85 1.64
C ALA A 566 42.22 -22.13 1.25
N ARG A 567 43.20 -21.48 1.91
CA ARG A 567 44.66 -21.65 1.73
C ARG A 567 45.19 -21.28 0.32
N ALA A 568 44.54 -20.36 -0.37
CA ALA A 568 45.02 -19.82 -1.64
C ALA A 568 46.45 -19.24 -1.53
N ASN A 569 47.29 -19.49 -2.55
CA ASN A 569 48.71 -19.19 -2.53
C ASN A 569 49.00 -17.70 -2.83
N THR A 570 49.52 -16.99 -1.83
CA THR A 570 49.83 -15.55 -1.93
C THR A 570 51.08 -15.21 -2.75
N HIS A 571 51.88 -16.20 -3.17
CA HIS A 571 53.17 -16.00 -3.84
C HIS A 571 53.10 -16.17 -5.36
N ILE A 572 51.95 -16.58 -5.92
CA ILE A 572 51.75 -16.68 -7.36
C ILE A 572 51.86 -15.28 -7.99
N LYS A 573 52.47 -15.22 -9.18
CA LYS A 573 52.67 -14.00 -9.95
C LYS A 573 51.88 -14.03 -11.26
N ASN A 574 51.33 -12.89 -11.64
CA ASN A 574 50.70 -12.69 -12.94
C ASN A 574 51.73 -12.39 -14.06
N GLU A 575 51.26 -12.16 -15.30
CA GLU A 575 52.16 -11.85 -16.44
C GLU A 575 52.94 -10.53 -16.27
N LEU A 576 52.50 -9.62 -15.39
CA LEU A 576 53.23 -8.40 -15.03
C LEU A 576 54.33 -8.66 -13.98
N GLY A 577 54.47 -9.89 -13.49
CA GLY A 577 55.41 -10.29 -12.44
C GLY A 577 54.98 -9.88 -11.03
N GLU A 578 53.76 -9.35 -10.86
CA GLU A 578 53.20 -8.90 -9.59
C GLU A 578 52.56 -10.06 -8.85
N THR A 579 52.71 -10.11 -7.52
CA THR A 579 51.81 -10.92 -6.67
C THR A 579 50.52 -10.14 -6.36
N ALA A 580 49.50 -10.81 -5.83
CA ALA A 580 48.28 -10.17 -5.33
C ALA A 580 48.60 -9.06 -4.28
N LEU A 581 49.65 -9.24 -3.48
CA LEU A 581 50.10 -8.24 -2.50
C LEU A 581 50.70 -7.01 -3.19
N ASP A 582 51.53 -7.20 -4.22
CA ASP A 582 52.14 -6.10 -4.98
C ASP A 582 51.08 -5.30 -5.77
N MET A 583 50.09 -6.00 -6.33
CA MET A 583 48.91 -5.39 -6.93
C MET A 583 48.11 -4.56 -5.91
N SER A 584 47.88 -5.09 -4.70
CA SER A 584 47.19 -4.36 -3.63
C SER A 584 47.93 -3.09 -3.20
N ARG A 585 49.27 -3.12 -3.18
CA ARG A 585 50.15 -1.95 -2.93
C ARG A 585 50.05 -0.91 -4.03
N ARG A 586 50.21 -1.33 -5.30
CA ARG A 586 50.13 -0.44 -6.47
C ARG A 586 48.78 0.28 -6.54
N LEU A 587 47.69 -0.41 -6.20
CA LEU A 587 46.33 0.14 -6.15
C LEU A 587 45.99 0.83 -4.81
N LYS A 588 46.87 0.76 -3.80
CA LYS A 588 46.69 1.31 -2.44
C LYS A 588 45.47 0.74 -1.69
N HIS A 589 45.12 -0.51 -1.97
CA HIS A 589 44.01 -1.23 -1.34
C HIS A 589 44.43 -1.80 0.03
N GLY A 590 44.67 -0.91 0.99
CA GLY A 590 45.32 -1.20 2.29
C GLY A 590 44.66 -2.30 3.14
N HIS A 591 43.35 -2.56 2.98
CA HIS A 591 42.68 -3.68 3.65
C HIS A 591 43.07 -5.04 3.05
N CYS A 592 43.20 -5.14 1.73
CA CYS A 592 43.71 -6.33 1.05
C CYS A 592 45.21 -6.51 1.33
N GLU A 593 45.97 -5.43 1.33
CA GLU A 593 47.40 -5.44 1.69
C GLU A 593 47.63 -5.99 3.10
N ALA A 594 46.92 -5.48 4.11
CA ALA A 594 47.09 -5.92 5.50
C ALA A 594 46.79 -7.41 5.69
N LEU A 595 45.74 -7.94 5.06
CA LEU A 595 45.38 -9.36 5.13
C LEU A 595 46.44 -10.25 4.46
N LEU A 596 46.99 -9.82 3.32
CA LEU A 596 48.05 -10.57 2.63
C LEU A 596 49.40 -10.49 3.36
N GLN A 597 49.72 -9.38 4.03
CA GLN A 597 50.90 -9.29 4.90
C GLN A 597 50.75 -10.18 6.15
N GLN A 598 49.55 -10.27 6.74
CA GLN A 598 49.25 -11.20 7.84
C GLN A 598 49.40 -12.66 7.40
N ALA A 599 48.98 -12.99 6.17
CA ALA A 599 49.17 -14.32 5.60
C ALA A 599 50.66 -14.66 5.40
N GLN A 600 51.43 -13.75 4.77
CA GLN A 600 52.87 -13.97 4.54
C GLN A 600 53.70 -14.01 5.83
N SER A 601 53.21 -13.43 6.93
CA SER A 601 53.86 -13.50 8.25
C SER A 601 53.37 -14.66 9.13
N ASN A 602 52.52 -15.55 8.62
CA ASN A 602 51.85 -16.63 9.38
C ASN A 602 51.08 -16.12 10.63
N GLN A 603 50.54 -14.89 10.56
CA GLN A 603 49.71 -14.26 11.60
C GLN A 603 48.22 -14.16 11.21
N PHE A 604 47.85 -14.67 10.04
CA PHE A 604 46.46 -14.77 9.61
C PHE A 604 45.77 -15.94 10.33
N ASP A 605 44.69 -15.65 11.07
CA ASP A 605 43.84 -16.69 11.66
C ASP A 605 42.93 -17.31 10.59
N HIS A 606 42.99 -18.64 10.45
CA HIS A 606 42.14 -19.36 9.50
C HIS A 606 40.67 -19.49 9.97
N HIS A 607 40.37 -19.17 11.23
CA HIS A 607 39.00 -19.22 11.79
C HIS A 607 38.25 -17.89 11.71
N VAL A 608 38.81 -16.83 11.09
CA VAL A 608 38.17 -15.51 11.10
C VAL A 608 36.79 -15.56 10.45
N HIS A 609 35.78 -15.34 11.29
CA HIS A 609 34.39 -15.24 10.88
C HIS A 609 34.18 -14.05 9.95
N VAL A 610 33.67 -14.33 8.75
CA VAL A 610 33.08 -13.32 7.86
C VAL A 610 31.58 -13.37 8.08
N GLU A 611 30.91 -12.23 8.29
CA GLU A 611 29.45 -12.20 8.52
C GLU A 611 28.72 -12.24 7.17
N TYR A 612 28.26 -13.43 6.78
CA TYR A 612 27.41 -13.69 5.61
C TYR A 612 26.36 -14.74 5.97
N GLU A 613 25.21 -14.66 5.30
CA GLU A 613 24.05 -15.52 5.55
C GLU A 613 23.85 -16.48 4.38
N TRP A 614 23.68 -17.77 4.67
CA TRP A 614 23.56 -18.83 3.66
C TRP A 614 22.17 -18.93 3.01
N ARG A 615 21.15 -18.21 3.54
CA ARG A 615 19.78 -18.11 3.00
C ARG A 615 19.11 -19.45 2.62
N LEU A 616 19.41 -20.53 3.36
CA LEU A 616 18.97 -21.90 3.05
C LEU A 616 17.48 -22.19 3.32
N ARG A 617 16.63 -21.17 3.48
CA ARG A 617 15.18 -21.32 3.72
C ARG A 617 14.42 -21.14 2.41
N HIS A 618 13.54 -22.11 2.11
CA HIS A 618 12.73 -22.12 0.90
C HIS A 618 11.26 -21.72 1.17
N ASP A 619 10.92 -21.40 2.42
CA ASP A 619 9.53 -21.18 2.87
C ASP A 619 9.05 -19.72 2.73
N ASP A 620 9.95 -18.75 2.54
CA ASP A 620 9.61 -17.33 2.30
C ASP A 620 9.16 -17.07 0.84
N LEU A 621 8.67 -18.12 0.15
CA LEU A 621 8.36 -18.14 -1.29
C LEU A 621 6.87 -18.44 -1.60
N TYR A 622 6.02 -18.41 -0.57
CA TYR A 622 4.56 -18.49 -0.70
C TYR A 622 3.85 -17.49 0.24
N ASP A 623 3.89 -16.21 -0.13
CA ASP A 623 2.76 -15.30 0.17
C ASP A 623 2.60 -14.21 -0.90
N SER A 624 1.35 -13.93 -1.26
CA SER A 624 0.86 -12.84 -2.13
C SER A 624 1.54 -12.57 -3.49
N ASP A 625 1.08 -13.26 -4.54
CA ASP A 625 0.97 -12.64 -5.88
C ASP A 625 -0.20 -11.62 -5.83
N ASP A 626 0.10 -10.33 -5.54
CA ASP A 626 -0.65 -9.15 -5.99
C ASP A 626 0.03 -7.84 -5.51
N ASP A 627 -0.26 -6.71 -6.17
CA ASP A 627 0.18 -5.34 -5.83
C ASP A 627 1.71 -5.03 -5.82
N PHE A 628 2.37 -5.17 -6.98
CA PHE A 628 3.57 -4.34 -7.30
C PHE A 628 3.69 -3.98 -8.79
N ASP A 629 2.78 -3.12 -9.25
CA ASP A 629 3.03 -2.28 -10.43
C ASP A 629 3.46 -0.86 -10.01
N ASP A 630 4.12 -0.12 -10.90
CA ASP A 630 4.59 1.26 -10.68
C ASP A 630 5.58 1.51 -9.50
N LYS A 631 6.61 0.65 -9.40
CA LYS A 631 7.96 1.12 -9.02
C LYS A 631 9.02 0.65 -10.00
N VAL A 632 9.33 1.53 -10.97
CA VAL A 632 10.52 1.42 -11.83
C VAL A 632 11.78 1.30 -10.96
N THR A 633 12.39 0.12 -10.97
CA THR A 633 13.63 -0.16 -10.26
C THR A 633 14.79 0.59 -10.89
N MET A 634 15.32 1.59 -10.19
CA MET A 634 16.60 2.22 -10.52
C MET A 634 17.76 1.25 -10.21
N VAL A 635 17.90 0.22 -11.04
CA VAL A 635 19.15 -0.55 -11.15
C VAL A 635 20.22 0.43 -11.63
N THR A 636 21.16 0.77 -10.76
CA THR A 636 22.19 1.77 -11.07
C THR A 636 23.24 1.21 -12.03
N ASP A 637 23.08 1.54 -13.31
CA ASP A 637 23.86 1.14 -14.49
C ASP A 637 25.37 1.48 -14.41
N SER A 638 26.07 0.82 -13.48
CA SER A 638 27.47 1.11 -13.16
C SER A 638 28.45 0.54 -14.19
N LEU A 639 27.99 -0.34 -15.09
CA LEU A 639 28.77 -0.82 -16.24
C LEU A 639 28.64 0.10 -17.47
N LEU A 640 27.46 0.68 -17.74
CA LEU A 640 27.24 1.46 -18.97
C LEU A 640 28.04 2.78 -18.99
N ILE A 641 28.23 3.40 -17.82
CA ILE A 641 28.94 4.68 -17.65
C ILE A 641 30.42 4.57 -18.02
N TYR A 642 31.05 3.41 -17.86
CA TYR A 642 32.46 3.21 -18.26
C TYR A 642 32.66 3.09 -19.78
N LEU A 643 31.64 2.67 -20.53
CA LEU A 643 31.75 2.47 -21.98
C LEU A 643 31.41 3.72 -22.81
N LEU A 644 30.58 4.64 -22.28
CA LEU A 644 30.15 5.84 -23.01
C LEU A 644 31.08 7.05 -22.85
N ASN A 645 31.96 7.08 -21.83
CA ASN A 645 32.92 8.18 -21.62
C ASN A 645 34.05 8.26 -22.68
N SER A 646 34.01 7.44 -23.73
CA SER A 646 34.93 7.47 -24.88
C SER A 646 34.52 8.48 -25.97
N PHE A 647 33.23 8.86 -26.05
CA PHE A 647 32.70 9.71 -27.13
C PHE A 647 31.96 10.95 -26.63
N PHE A 648 32.39 12.12 -27.13
CA PHE A 648 31.92 13.51 -26.89
C PHE A 648 32.61 14.37 -25.81
N VAL A 649 33.84 14.78 -26.12
CA VAL A 649 34.44 16.03 -25.62
C VAL A 649 34.32 17.12 -26.68
N ARG A 650 33.43 18.13 -26.49
CA ARG A 650 33.59 19.56 -26.87
C ARG A 650 32.29 20.40 -26.76
N VAL A 651 32.48 21.73 -26.70
CA VAL A 651 31.51 22.86 -26.87
C VAL A 651 30.71 23.33 -25.64
N SER A 652 31.37 24.22 -24.86
CA SER A 652 30.93 25.57 -24.46
C SER A 652 29.60 25.86 -23.70
N GLN A 653 29.74 26.10 -22.39
CA GLN A 653 29.58 27.42 -21.67
C GLN A 653 28.34 28.35 -21.87
N PRO A 654 28.04 29.31 -20.94
CA PRO A 654 26.74 29.30 -20.25
C PRO A 654 25.97 30.64 -20.14
N SER A 655 24.74 30.59 -19.62
CA SER A 655 23.97 31.66 -18.93
C SER A 655 22.65 31.06 -18.37
N SER A 656 21.96 31.59 -17.36
CA SER A 656 22.23 32.67 -16.37
C SER A 656 21.29 32.49 -15.16
N ALA A 657 21.63 33.01 -13.98
CA ALA A 657 20.91 32.75 -12.73
C ALA A 657 19.73 33.70 -12.43
N ILE A 658 18.77 33.22 -11.62
CA ILE A 658 17.99 34.01 -10.64
C ILE A 658 17.86 33.19 -9.34
N THR A 659 17.91 33.84 -8.18
CA THR A 659 17.82 33.23 -6.84
C THR A 659 17.02 34.14 -5.90
N LEU A 660 16.13 33.59 -5.06
CA LEU A 660 15.43 34.26 -3.93
C LEU A 660 14.77 33.18 -3.05
N ASN A 661 15.23 32.76 -1.86
CA ASN A 661 15.41 33.49 -0.58
C ASN A 661 14.16 34.32 -0.14
N ILE A 662 13.65 34.29 1.10
CA ILE A 662 13.98 33.48 2.31
C ILE A 662 12.91 33.64 3.44
N LEU A 663 12.94 32.76 4.46
CA LEU A 663 12.41 32.87 5.87
C LEU A 663 10.90 32.89 6.23
N CYS A 664 10.67 32.46 7.50
CA CYS A 664 9.43 32.49 8.29
C CYS A 664 9.46 33.62 9.35
N LEU A 665 8.33 33.90 10.04
CA LEU A 665 8.28 34.43 11.42
C LEU A 665 6.86 34.30 12.06
N SER A 666 6.62 34.79 13.29
CA SER A 666 5.62 34.23 14.23
C SER A 666 4.81 35.21 15.12
N ALA A 667 3.73 34.68 15.73
CA ALA A 667 3.17 34.96 17.08
C ALA A 667 2.16 36.12 17.41
N SER A 668 0.93 35.72 17.81
CA SER A 668 0.15 36.20 18.99
C SER A 668 -0.73 37.52 18.89
N PRO A 669 -1.56 37.97 19.90
CA PRO A 669 -3.04 37.95 19.73
C PRO A 669 -3.96 39.10 20.34
N LEU A 670 -5.27 39.09 20.00
CA LEU A 670 -6.46 39.73 20.69
C LEU A 670 -6.58 41.30 20.68
N PRO A 671 -7.79 41.96 20.84
CA PRO A 671 -8.88 41.76 21.85
C PRO A 671 -10.39 42.00 21.41
N ARG A 672 -11.32 42.25 22.37
CA ARG A 672 -12.78 42.64 22.31
C ARG A 672 -13.05 43.86 23.25
N PRO A 673 -14.27 44.43 23.56
CA PRO A 673 -15.70 44.22 23.17
C PRO A 673 -16.33 45.55 22.56
N PRO A 674 -17.49 46.24 22.90
CA PRO A 674 -18.66 46.06 23.81
C PRO A 674 -20.08 46.40 23.13
N PRO A 675 -21.18 47.03 23.68
CA PRO A 675 -22.58 46.58 23.38
C PRO A 675 -23.77 47.60 23.14
N SER A 676 -24.90 47.04 22.66
CA SER A 676 -26.37 47.30 22.91
C SER A 676 -27.13 48.68 22.87
N ALA A 677 -28.22 48.70 22.04
CA ALA A 677 -29.59 49.29 22.22
C ALA A 677 -29.83 50.85 22.15
N PRO A 678 -31.09 51.41 22.06
CA PRO A 678 -32.45 50.86 21.81
C PRO A 678 -33.44 51.66 20.84
N LEU A 679 -34.70 51.15 20.68
CA LEU A 679 -36.02 51.83 20.45
C LEU A 679 -36.63 52.21 19.04
N SER A 680 -37.93 52.63 19.06
CA SER A 680 -39.02 52.50 18.04
C SER A 680 -39.67 53.88 17.61
N PRO A 681 -40.90 54.10 17.01
CA PRO A 681 -42.11 53.27 16.71
C PRO A 681 -42.79 53.47 15.30
N SER A 682 -44.08 53.07 15.14
CA SER A 682 -44.92 53.04 13.90
C SER A 682 -46.12 54.03 13.89
N PRO A 683 -46.85 54.21 12.74
CA PRO A 683 -48.32 54.00 12.69
C PRO A 683 -48.85 53.49 11.29
N PRO A 684 -50.13 53.67 10.81
CA PRO A 684 -51.19 52.64 10.85
C PRO A 684 -51.92 52.28 9.51
N VAL A 685 -52.97 51.44 9.58
CA VAL A 685 -53.76 50.82 8.46
C VAL A 685 -55.09 51.58 8.13
N PRO A 686 -55.67 51.43 6.92
CA PRO A 686 -56.92 50.65 6.68
C PRO A 686 -57.05 50.04 5.24
N SER A 687 -58.11 49.34 4.75
CA SER A 687 -59.07 48.32 5.28
C SER A 687 -59.96 47.76 4.12
N SER A 688 -60.63 46.59 4.29
CA SER A 688 -61.81 46.06 3.50
C SER A 688 -61.64 45.79 1.97
N SER A 689 -62.41 44.95 1.23
CA SER A 689 -63.53 43.97 1.44
C SER A 689 -63.56 43.01 0.21
N VAL A 690 -63.57 41.66 0.29
CA VAL A 690 -64.64 40.68 0.65
C VAL A 690 -65.61 40.26 -0.52
N SER A 691 -65.82 38.93 -0.66
CA SER A 691 -66.94 38.18 -1.32
C SER A 691 -66.88 37.75 -2.83
N PRO A 692 -67.54 36.59 -3.22
CA PRO A 692 -66.84 35.56 -4.02
C PRO A 692 -67.47 35.02 -5.37
N PRO A 693 -68.03 33.79 -5.56
CA PRO A 693 -67.72 32.90 -6.73
C PRO A 693 -69.02 32.40 -7.46
N PRO A 694 -69.16 31.14 -7.96
CA PRO A 694 -68.37 30.22 -8.83
C PRO A 694 -69.08 30.12 -10.23
N PRO A 695 -69.38 28.98 -10.93
CA PRO A 695 -68.83 27.61 -10.99
C PRO A 695 -68.57 27.00 -12.41
N TRP A 696 -67.89 25.84 -12.36
CA TRP A 696 -67.89 24.61 -13.18
C TRP A 696 -68.38 24.58 -14.65
N GLY A 697 -67.66 23.79 -15.47
CA GLY A 697 -68.14 23.22 -16.75
C GLY A 697 -67.01 22.50 -17.50
N GLY A 698 -67.25 21.32 -18.07
CA GLY A 698 -66.23 20.53 -18.76
C GLY A 698 -66.72 19.90 -20.07
N GLY A 699 -65.79 19.50 -20.94
CA GLY A 699 -66.10 18.82 -22.20
C GLY A 699 -64.94 18.85 -23.21
N SER A 700 -64.51 17.67 -23.65
CA SER A 700 -63.71 17.47 -24.87
C SER A 700 -64.66 17.04 -26.02
N PRO A 701 -64.23 16.69 -27.27
CA PRO A 701 -62.88 16.73 -27.86
C PRO A 701 -62.83 17.32 -29.31
N TRP A 702 -61.64 17.19 -29.94
CA TRP A 702 -61.37 17.07 -31.40
C TRP A 702 -60.88 18.28 -32.24
N LEU A 703 -60.19 17.89 -33.31
CA LEU A 703 -59.77 18.61 -34.54
C LEU A 703 -58.54 19.53 -34.49
N TRP A 704 -58.02 19.82 -35.69
CA TRP A 704 -56.59 20.00 -35.97
C TRP A 704 -56.37 21.06 -37.06
N SER A 705 -55.17 21.67 -37.11
CA SER A 705 -54.75 22.81 -37.95
C SER A 705 -55.45 24.15 -37.65
N SER A 706 -54.82 25.33 -37.54
CA SER A 706 -53.52 25.91 -37.97
C SER A 706 -53.66 26.92 -39.11
N THR A 707 -53.83 28.20 -38.76
CA THR A 707 -53.65 29.36 -39.65
C THR A 707 -52.89 30.46 -38.89
N ALA A 708 -52.19 31.37 -39.57
CA ALA A 708 -51.19 32.25 -38.97
C ALA A 708 -51.35 33.74 -39.34
N GLY A 709 -50.82 34.63 -38.49
CA GLY A 709 -50.78 36.10 -38.63
C GLY A 709 -50.95 36.75 -37.25
N GLN A 710 -49.95 37.43 -36.66
CA GLN A 710 -49.52 38.83 -36.93
C GLN A 710 -50.57 39.87 -36.43
N LEU A 711 -50.24 40.88 -35.61
CA LEU A 711 -49.01 41.68 -35.45
C LEU A 711 -48.81 42.30 -34.03
N ALA A 712 -47.66 42.99 -33.86
CA ALA A 712 -47.38 44.13 -32.94
C ALA A 712 -47.11 43.92 -31.42
N LEU A 713 -45.85 44.16 -31.05
CA LEU A 713 -45.38 44.86 -29.82
C LEU A 713 -45.46 46.40 -30.06
N PRO A 714 -45.26 47.34 -29.09
CA PRO A 714 -44.57 47.29 -27.78
C PRO A 714 -45.42 48.01 -26.66
N PRO A 715 -44.90 48.68 -25.59
CA PRO A 715 -43.56 48.72 -24.95
C PRO A 715 -43.57 48.44 -23.42
N ALA A 716 -42.42 48.61 -22.74
CA ALA A 716 -42.27 48.57 -21.28
C ALA A 716 -42.04 49.99 -20.69
N PRO A 717 -42.28 50.20 -19.37
CA PRO A 717 -41.14 50.60 -18.51
C PRO A 717 -41.20 50.14 -17.02
N HIS A 718 -40.01 50.09 -16.38
CA HIS A 718 -39.58 50.60 -15.04
C HIS A 718 -40.57 50.72 -13.82
N LEU A 719 -40.20 50.55 -12.53
CA LEU A 719 -38.98 50.06 -11.83
C LEU A 719 -39.17 50.00 -10.27
N LEU A 720 -38.20 49.38 -9.55
CA LEU A 720 -37.84 49.51 -8.10
C LEU A 720 -38.68 48.75 -7.02
N PRO A 721 -38.14 48.51 -5.79
CA PRO A 721 -36.79 48.80 -5.28
C PRO A 721 -35.94 47.57 -4.83
N ARG A 722 -34.71 47.84 -4.36
CA ARG A 722 -33.76 46.89 -3.73
C ARG A 722 -33.21 47.51 -2.43
N PRO A 723 -32.99 46.72 -1.36
CA PRO A 723 -31.91 46.95 -0.39
C PRO A 723 -30.62 46.18 -0.79
N PRO A 724 -29.45 46.47 -0.16
CA PRO A 724 -28.16 46.21 -0.80
C PRO A 724 -27.28 45.12 -0.15
N LEU A 725 -26.57 44.35 -0.99
CA LEU A 725 -25.22 43.86 -0.67
C LEU A 725 -24.28 44.16 -1.83
N ARG A 726 -23.31 45.05 -1.60
CA ARG A 726 -22.14 45.26 -2.47
C ARG A 726 -20.97 44.49 -1.87
N LEU A 727 -20.53 43.41 -2.52
CA LEU A 727 -19.19 42.88 -2.32
C LEU A 727 -18.30 43.29 -3.50
N ARG A 728 -17.18 43.94 -3.17
CA ARG A 728 -16.30 44.62 -4.12
C ARG A 728 -15.30 43.61 -4.70
N CYS A 729 -15.57 43.10 -5.89
CA CYS A 729 -14.68 42.16 -6.57
C CYS A 729 -13.34 42.82 -6.90
N HIS A 730 -12.27 42.47 -6.16
CA HIS A 730 -10.91 42.69 -6.63
C HIS A 730 -10.60 41.69 -7.75
N ARG A 731 -10.07 42.18 -8.87
CA ARG A 731 -9.62 41.33 -9.98
C ARG A 731 -8.38 40.53 -9.57
N GLY A 732 -8.33 39.26 -9.97
CA GLY A 732 -7.07 38.53 -10.12
C GLY A 732 -6.87 37.32 -9.21
N SER A 733 -7.71 36.29 -9.37
CA SER A 733 -7.32 34.90 -9.09
C SER A 733 -8.17 33.95 -9.93
N LYS A 734 -7.60 32.80 -10.35
CA LYS A 734 -8.37 31.74 -11.02
C LYS A 734 -9.16 30.97 -9.96
N VAL A 735 -10.47 30.82 -10.17
CA VAL A 735 -11.28 29.83 -9.44
C VAL A 735 -11.13 28.50 -10.17
N SER A 736 -10.86 27.42 -9.45
CA SER A 736 -10.80 26.06 -10.02
C SER A 736 -12.21 25.49 -10.23
N SER A 737 -12.32 24.39 -10.98
CA SER A 737 -13.59 23.84 -11.47
C SER A 737 -14.35 22.94 -10.49
N ASP A 738 -13.94 22.92 -9.22
CA ASP A 738 -14.24 21.79 -8.31
C ASP A 738 -15.52 22.01 -7.47
N SER A 739 -16.17 23.18 -7.61
CA SER A 739 -17.24 23.65 -6.72
C SER A 739 -18.65 23.10 -7.01
N ASP A 740 -18.88 22.43 -8.14
CA ASP A 740 -20.24 22.01 -8.55
C ASP A 740 -20.86 20.96 -7.62
N TRP A 741 -20.05 20.04 -7.05
CA TRP A 741 -20.55 19.07 -6.07
C TRP A 741 -20.81 19.68 -4.69
N CYS A 742 -20.06 20.69 -4.27
CA CYS A 742 -20.41 21.49 -3.10
C CYS A 742 -21.77 22.18 -3.30
N TYR A 743 -22.11 22.58 -4.52
CA TYR A 743 -23.44 23.12 -4.86
C TYR A 743 -24.55 22.06 -4.76
N TYR A 744 -24.29 20.81 -5.19
CA TYR A 744 -25.22 19.70 -5.01
C TYR A 744 -25.37 19.27 -3.55
N LEU A 745 -24.31 19.30 -2.75
CA LEU A 745 -24.35 19.00 -1.31
C LEU A 745 -25.07 20.13 -0.54
N LEU A 746 -24.84 21.40 -0.90
CA LEU A 746 -25.58 22.53 -0.35
C LEU A 746 -27.06 22.47 -0.75
N LEU A 747 -27.38 22.10 -1.99
CA LEU A 747 -28.75 21.79 -2.40
C LEU A 747 -29.33 20.63 -1.61
N PHE A 748 -28.59 19.56 -1.31
CA PHE A 748 -29.03 18.46 -0.46
C PHE A 748 -29.33 18.95 0.98
N CYS A 749 -28.50 19.82 1.55
CA CYS A 749 -28.77 20.47 2.84
C CYS A 749 -30.01 21.38 2.80
N ILE A 750 -30.19 22.17 1.74
CA ILE A 750 -31.38 23.04 1.55
C ILE A 750 -32.64 22.20 1.34
N PHE A 751 -32.56 21.10 0.57
CA PHE A 751 -33.66 20.16 0.40
C PHE A 751 -33.98 19.44 1.71
N LYS A 752 -32.97 19.08 2.52
CA LYS A 752 -33.18 18.54 3.87
C LYS A 752 -33.91 19.57 4.75
N TYR A 753 -33.50 20.84 4.70
CA TYR A 753 -34.14 21.94 5.44
C TYR A 753 -35.58 22.24 4.98
N TYR A 754 -35.91 22.09 3.70
CA TYR A 754 -37.26 22.36 3.17
C TYR A 754 -38.20 21.14 3.14
N TYR A 755 -37.67 19.92 3.04
CA TYR A 755 -38.47 18.71 2.80
C TYR A 755 -38.54 17.76 4.01
N VAL A 756 -37.61 17.87 4.99
CA VAL A 756 -37.75 17.19 6.30
C VAL A 756 -38.61 18.03 7.26
N ASN A 757 -38.67 19.35 7.06
CA ASN A 757 -39.51 20.27 7.84
C ASN A 757 -40.94 20.46 7.26
N GLN A 758 -41.43 19.54 6.42
CA GLN A 758 -42.88 19.39 6.24
C GLN A 758 -43.39 18.36 7.26
N PRO A 759 -44.26 18.76 8.22
CA PRO A 759 -44.76 17.83 9.22
C PRO A 759 -45.66 16.77 8.58
N ARG A 760 -45.33 15.50 8.80
CA ARG A 760 -46.19 14.35 8.46
C ARG A 760 -46.16 13.30 9.56
N GLY A 761 -47.22 13.26 10.35
CA GLY A 761 -47.60 12.05 11.10
C GLY A 761 -46.70 11.64 12.27
N THR A 762 -46.26 12.60 13.10
CA THR A 762 -46.14 12.27 14.53
C THR A 762 -47.55 12.03 15.09
N THR A 763 -47.72 11.05 15.97
CA THR A 763 -48.91 10.96 16.82
C THR A 763 -48.89 12.16 17.77
N SER A 764 -49.64 13.20 17.40
CA SER A 764 -49.78 14.43 18.18
C SER A 764 -50.29 14.09 19.58
N ARG A 765 -49.58 14.51 20.64
CA ARG A 765 -50.11 14.38 21.99
C ARG A 765 -51.24 15.39 22.14
N ARG A 766 -52.47 14.89 22.23
CA ARG A 766 -53.68 15.68 22.48
C ARG A 766 -53.82 15.89 23.98
N VAL A 767 -54.19 17.09 24.39
CA VAL A 767 -54.36 17.46 25.80
C VAL A 767 -55.63 18.28 25.96
N GLU A 768 -56.37 18.08 27.04
CA GLU A 768 -57.56 18.85 27.38
C GLU A 768 -57.22 19.91 28.43
N ALA A 769 -57.69 21.13 28.24
CA ALA A 769 -57.52 22.21 29.19
C ALA A 769 -58.33 21.97 30.48
N LEU A 770 -57.64 21.92 31.62
CA LEU A 770 -58.27 21.78 32.94
C LEU A 770 -58.78 23.10 33.51
N TYR A 771 -58.28 24.24 33.00
CA TYR A 771 -58.60 25.59 33.47
C TYR A 771 -58.53 26.59 32.30
N ASP A 772 -59.26 27.70 32.42
CA ASP A 772 -59.06 28.87 31.56
C ASP A 772 -57.62 29.42 31.70
N CYS A 773 -56.96 29.67 30.56
CA CYS A 773 -55.65 30.29 30.48
C CYS A 773 -55.73 31.57 29.62
N GLN A 774 -55.23 32.68 30.16
CA GLN A 774 -55.07 33.93 29.42
C GLN A 774 -53.56 34.20 29.27
N ALA A 775 -53.14 34.52 28.06
CA ALA A 775 -51.77 34.81 27.71
C ALA A 775 -51.39 36.20 28.24
N ASP A 776 -50.41 36.27 29.15
CA ASP A 776 -49.79 37.51 29.60
C ASP A 776 -48.75 37.99 28.58
N HIS A 777 -48.20 37.10 27.75
CA HIS A 777 -47.18 37.40 26.73
C HIS A 777 -47.60 36.99 25.31
N HIS A 778 -47.02 37.65 24.30
CA HIS A 778 -47.45 37.57 22.89
C HIS A 778 -47.19 36.23 22.18
N ASP A 779 -46.45 35.36 22.85
CA ASP A 779 -45.94 34.06 22.46
C ASP A 779 -46.59 32.92 23.26
N GLU A 780 -47.40 33.27 24.27
CA GLU A 780 -48.27 32.36 25.02
C GLU A 780 -49.63 32.16 24.32
N LEU A 781 -50.33 31.08 24.67
CA LEU A 781 -51.59 30.69 24.07
C LEU A 781 -52.75 30.84 25.07
N SER A 782 -53.70 31.74 24.79
CA SER A 782 -54.97 31.78 25.53
C SER A 782 -55.91 30.68 25.04
N PHE A 783 -56.54 29.96 25.97
CA PHE A 783 -57.52 28.90 25.73
C PHE A 783 -58.47 28.77 26.94
N SER A 784 -59.61 28.11 26.75
CA SER A 784 -60.58 27.87 27.83
C SER A 784 -60.61 26.42 28.32
N GLU A 785 -61.13 26.23 29.54
CA GLU A 785 -61.41 24.90 30.13
C GLU A 785 -62.23 24.03 29.15
N GLY A 786 -61.85 22.75 29.00
CA GLY A 786 -62.46 21.81 28.07
C GLY A 786 -62.03 21.94 26.59
N GLN A 787 -61.17 22.90 26.22
CA GLN A 787 -60.60 22.93 24.86
C GLN A 787 -59.49 21.87 24.69
N VAL A 788 -59.43 21.26 23.50
CA VAL A 788 -58.37 20.32 23.13
C VAL A 788 -57.22 21.06 22.42
N LEU A 789 -56.00 20.80 22.87
CA LEU A 789 -54.77 21.33 22.30
C LEU A 789 -53.87 20.21 21.78
N VAL A 790 -53.12 20.50 20.72
CA VAL A 790 -52.10 19.64 20.13
C VAL A 790 -50.71 20.13 20.54
N VAL A 791 -49.97 19.30 21.29
CA VAL A 791 -48.59 19.61 21.70
C VAL A 791 -47.64 19.41 20.51
N LEU A 792 -46.98 20.50 20.09
CA LEU A 792 -45.91 20.53 19.11
C LEU A 792 -44.53 20.28 19.74
N GLY A 793 -44.34 20.65 21.00
CA GLY A 793 -43.07 20.50 21.71
C GLY A 793 -43.19 20.81 23.21
N GLN A 794 -42.11 20.58 23.94
CA GLN A 794 -41.94 20.95 25.35
C GLN A 794 -40.68 21.81 25.40
N GLU A 795 -40.75 23.03 25.95
CA GLU A 795 -39.61 23.94 26.00
C GLU A 795 -38.83 23.73 27.30
N ASP A 796 -39.55 23.70 28.43
CA ASP A 796 -39.08 23.27 29.74
C ASP A 796 -40.11 22.30 30.37
N SER A 797 -39.90 21.85 31.61
CA SER A 797 -40.84 20.95 32.32
C SER A 797 -42.25 21.55 32.47
N ASP A 798 -42.30 22.86 32.70
CA ASP A 798 -43.48 23.56 33.16
C ASP A 798 -44.23 24.27 32.02
N TRP A 799 -43.61 24.36 30.83
CA TRP A 799 -44.13 25.10 29.66
C TRP A 799 -44.01 24.30 28.37
N TRP A 800 -45.15 24.06 27.71
CA TRP A 800 -45.26 23.30 26.47
C TRP A 800 -45.70 24.21 25.31
N HIS A 801 -45.28 23.89 24.09
CA HIS A 801 -45.67 24.62 22.88
C HIS A 801 -46.70 23.82 22.07
N GLY A 802 -47.76 24.46 21.58
CA GLY A 802 -48.79 23.79 20.81
C GLY A 802 -49.81 24.74 20.19
N TYR A 803 -50.94 24.19 19.72
CA TYR A 803 -52.04 24.92 19.11
C TYR A 803 -53.40 24.34 19.52
N ILE A 804 -54.48 25.13 19.44
CA ILE A 804 -55.85 24.65 19.70
C ILE A 804 -56.34 23.81 18.51
N GLU A 805 -56.86 22.60 18.75
CA GLU A 805 -57.13 21.62 17.68
C GLU A 805 -58.07 22.14 16.57
N ASP A 806 -59.10 22.91 16.95
CA ASP A 806 -60.04 23.57 16.03
C ASP A 806 -59.48 24.82 15.32
N GLU A 807 -58.43 25.46 15.85
CA GLU A 807 -57.90 26.74 15.36
C GLU A 807 -56.36 26.71 15.16
N PRO A 808 -55.82 25.96 14.18
CA PRO A 808 -54.37 25.67 14.09
C PRO A 808 -53.43 26.85 13.83
N GLU A 809 -53.95 28.04 13.48
CA GLU A 809 -53.13 29.26 13.39
C GLU A 809 -52.88 29.90 14.76
N ARG A 810 -53.71 29.60 15.78
CA ARG A 810 -53.49 29.99 17.18
C ARG A 810 -52.58 28.99 17.87
N ARG A 811 -51.29 29.29 17.85
CA ARG A 811 -50.23 28.55 18.50
C ARG A 811 -49.45 29.43 19.47
N GLY A 812 -48.92 28.82 20.53
CA GLY A 812 -48.14 29.51 21.55
C GLY A 812 -47.70 28.56 22.66
N LEU A 813 -47.08 29.12 23.69
CA LEU A 813 -46.68 28.45 24.92
C LEU A 813 -47.85 28.37 25.91
N PHE A 814 -47.94 27.27 26.65
CA PHE A 814 -48.92 27.12 27.73
C PHE A 814 -48.36 26.31 28.91
N PRO A 815 -48.83 26.54 30.15
CA PRO A 815 -48.38 25.79 31.30
C PRO A 815 -48.77 24.31 31.22
N SER A 816 -47.82 23.42 31.48
CA SER A 816 -48.07 21.97 31.49
C SER A 816 -49.02 21.53 32.60
N SER A 817 -49.13 22.32 33.68
CA SER A 817 -50.05 22.11 34.79
C SER A 817 -51.49 22.56 34.53
N PHE A 818 -51.77 23.23 33.41
CA PHE A 818 -53.12 23.68 33.03
C PHE A 818 -53.83 22.70 32.09
N VAL A 819 -53.18 21.59 31.72
CA VAL A 819 -53.69 20.62 30.75
C VAL A 819 -53.54 19.18 31.26
N GLN A 820 -54.46 18.30 30.86
CA GLN A 820 -54.37 16.87 31.07
C GLN A 820 -54.15 16.14 29.75
N LEU A 821 -53.23 15.17 29.73
CA LEU A 821 -53.03 14.30 28.57
C LEU A 821 -54.30 13.46 28.30
N LEU A 822 -54.85 13.63 27.10
CA LEU A 822 -55.86 12.72 26.56
C LEU A 822 -55.14 11.45 26.09
N SER A 823 -55.52 10.31 26.66
CA SER A 823 -55.08 9.00 26.19
C SER A 823 -55.96 8.57 25.02
N ASP A 824 -55.49 8.83 23.79
CA ASP A 824 -55.96 8.17 22.56
C ASP A 824 -55.59 6.67 22.55
#